data_AF-A0A257I283-F1
#
_entry.id   AF-A0A257I283-F1
#
_cell.length_a   1.000
_cell.length_b   1.000
_cell.length_c   1.000
_cell.angle_alpha   90.00
_cell.angle_beta   90.00
_cell.angle_gamma   90.00
#
_symmetry.space_group_name_H-M   'P 1'
#
loop_
_entity.id
_entity.type
_entity.pdbx_description
1 polymer ?
#
loop_
_entity_poly.entity_id
_entity_poly.type
_entity_poly.pdbx_seq_one_letter_code
_entity_poly.pdbx_strand_id
1 'polypeptide(L)'
;MPKNLASEVTKENVIKALEKIMVEKPELNKSTIHDLIYKDQKFPPKEVVREAARIQNIPEWWTYNLSGGDVTNKPLIKMGFEIVTKKEEIDNEILFIELIKRIGYDSCSIYFDCIDQVSEILDWKTSDERFTFGTSTNSRLTITIGQRYCLALIPNEEMPWQFISKSPLHEKGSVQVGEYKDEPHAFYYRCSDPTEMVNGIEGISDACLIEMNRTEKSGFNKSNNKIFERSVFDKVYRAQIFNKAFSLNNSIMNDTSKISLNTILYGPPGTGKTYNCINKALEIIGVETKDISRNEVKELFDKRISEGQIVFTTFHQSMNYEDFIEGIKPKTIDNKIVYEIEDGIFKQLCNKARFVSGNFLEVLERFKKDISEEDGKSPLTIKATGTTFDIVYRGTNVFYVQPHNSIKQNPWYPVNINHIKIAFETEKFEGLYNPTYIREVIKYLEKNYGLKKETSNIESKPYVLIIDEINRGNVSQIFGELITLIEDDKREGASESISLVLPYSKEKFSVPSNVYILGTMNTADRSVEALDTALRRRFSFEEMPPRPELIEQKILKNYVDTFVKYYDLDDEEEPWATYEENFKSLLNENRGIYEKMSYDTLQKAIRNEFSEENYERVYQLFVKERISFLPADILKLLNKRIEILIDSDHQIGHSYFISIEDISDLKHTFHNKIIPLLQEYFYGDYGKIGCVIGTGFFDIIEDEIKINPFPKFGNYDVDSFLEKPKYKLKNIGKMTNDEFYIAINLLLKVE
;
A
#
# COMPACT_ATOMS: atom_id res chain seq x y z
N MET A 1 8.08 42.69 -31.61
CA MET A 1 8.52 41.47 -30.89
C MET A 1 9.44 41.90 -29.77
N PRO A 2 9.25 41.42 -28.53
CA PRO A 2 10.17 41.71 -27.42
C PRO A 2 11.58 41.18 -27.74
N LYS A 3 12.62 41.95 -27.40
CA LYS A 3 14.03 41.55 -27.62
C LYS A 3 14.35 40.31 -26.79
N ASN A 4 15.13 39.38 -27.35
CA ASN A 4 15.56 38.16 -26.65
C ASN A 4 16.82 38.45 -25.83
N LEU A 5 16.75 38.28 -24.51
CA LEU A 5 17.84 38.60 -23.61
C LEU A 5 19.11 37.78 -23.87
N ALA A 6 18.98 36.51 -24.25
CA ALA A 6 20.12 35.64 -24.52
C ALA A 6 20.95 36.07 -25.74
N SER A 7 20.36 36.88 -26.64
CA SER A 7 21.06 37.44 -27.79
C SER A 7 21.83 38.73 -27.49
N GLU A 8 21.61 39.35 -26.33
CA GLU A 8 22.16 40.67 -25.96
C GLU A 8 23.37 40.55 -25.03
N VAL A 9 23.57 39.38 -24.41
CA VAL A 9 24.75 39.08 -23.58
C VAL A 9 25.96 38.67 -24.43
N THR A 10 27.17 39.01 -23.98
CA THR A 10 28.40 38.59 -24.65
C THR A 10 28.97 37.30 -24.06
N LYS A 11 29.73 36.54 -24.87
CA LYS A 11 30.42 35.32 -24.43
C LYS A 11 31.30 35.56 -23.20
N GLU A 12 32.01 36.68 -23.15
CA GLU A 12 32.88 37.04 -22.02
C GLU A 12 32.09 37.19 -20.71
N ASN A 13 30.92 37.83 -20.77
CA ASN A 13 30.09 38.04 -19.58
C ASN A 13 29.35 36.76 -19.17
N VAL A 14 29.04 35.86 -20.11
CA VAL A 14 28.54 34.51 -19.80
C VAL A 14 29.60 33.69 -19.06
N ILE A 15 30.88 33.76 -19.46
CA ILE A 15 31.98 33.11 -18.72
C ILE A 15 32.11 33.70 -17.31
N LYS A 16 32.13 35.04 -17.17
CA LYS A 16 32.20 35.69 -15.85
C LYS A 16 31.04 35.30 -14.94
N ALA A 17 29.83 35.18 -15.50
CA ALA A 17 28.66 34.71 -14.78
C ALA A 17 28.83 33.28 -14.27
N LEU A 18 29.31 32.36 -15.13
CA LEU A 18 29.58 30.97 -14.77
C LEU A 18 30.63 30.85 -13.66
N GLU A 19 31.75 31.57 -13.79
CA GLU A 19 32.80 31.56 -12.78
C GLU A 19 32.34 32.15 -11.44
N LYS A 20 31.54 33.22 -11.47
CA LYS A 20 30.92 33.79 -10.28
C LYS A 20 29.97 32.81 -9.60
N ILE A 21 29.08 32.16 -10.36
CA ILE A 21 28.16 31.13 -9.85
C ILE A 21 28.93 29.98 -9.21
N MET A 22 30.05 29.54 -9.80
CA MET A 22 30.88 28.46 -9.25
C MET A 22 31.52 28.82 -7.90
N VAL A 23 31.96 30.08 -7.73
CA VAL A 23 32.60 30.55 -6.49
C VAL A 23 31.57 30.83 -5.40
N GLU A 24 30.52 31.59 -5.73
CA GLU A 24 29.54 32.07 -4.77
C GLU A 24 28.48 31.01 -4.40
N LYS A 25 28.31 29.98 -5.25
CA LYS A 25 27.31 28.90 -5.11
C LYS A 25 25.91 29.41 -4.70
N PRO A 26 25.35 30.41 -5.42
CA PRO A 26 24.03 30.92 -5.10
C PRO A 26 22.95 29.86 -5.34
N GLU A 27 21.82 29.98 -4.65
CA GLU A 27 20.66 29.13 -4.90
C GLU A 27 20.04 29.52 -6.25
N LEU A 28 20.08 28.60 -7.23
CA LEU A 28 19.63 28.83 -8.61
C LEU A 28 18.39 27.99 -8.95
N ASN A 29 17.46 28.56 -9.73
CA ASN A 29 16.36 27.77 -10.28
C ASN A 29 16.90 26.75 -11.28
N LYS A 30 16.57 25.48 -11.07
CA LYS A 30 17.01 24.39 -11.96
C LYS A 30 16.34 24.52 -13.32
N SER A 31 17.07 24.14 -14.37
CA SER A 31 16.49 24.00 -15.71
C SER A 31 15.66 22.72 -15.80
N THR A 32 14.56 22.75 -16.55
CA THR A 32 13.65 21.61 -16.72
C THR A 32 14.04 20.68 -17.87
N ILE A 33 14.65 21.20 -18.94
CA ILE A 33 14.87 20.43 -20.19
C ILE A 33 16.34 20.46 -20.66
N HIS A 34 17.11 21.52 -20.37
CA HIS A 34 18.45 21.69 -20.94
C HIS A 34 19.46 22.19 -19.91
N ASP A 35 20.63 21.58 -19.80
CA ASP A 35 21.71 22.11 -18.97
C ASP A 35 22.84 22.66 -19.84
N LEU A 36 23.43 23.78 -19.42
CA LEU A 36 24.66 24.31 -20.01
C LEU A 36 25.85 23.66 -19.31
N ILE A 37 26.78 23.11 -20.09
CA ILE A 37 28.00 22.49 -19.57
C ILE A 37 29.15 23.48 -19.60
N TYR A 38 29.83 23.62 -18.46
CA TYR A 38 31.05 24.40 -18.35
C TYR A 38 31.98 23.78 -17.30
N LYS A 39 33.23 23.45 -17.68
CA LYS A 39 34.23 22.75 -16.82
C LYS A 39 33.63 21.51 -16.11
N ASP A 40 32.96 20.66 -16.89
CA ASP A 40 32.29 19.43 -16.44
C ASP A 40 31.18 19.61 -15.39
N GLN A 41 30.70 20.84 -15.19
CA GLN A 41 29.58 21.15 -14.30
C GLN A 41 28.35 21.60 -15.10
N LYS A 42 27.16 21.24 -14.60
CA LYS A 42 25.86 21.53 -15.19
C LYS A 42 25.28 22.83 -14.59
N PHE A 43 24.90 23.78 -15.46
CA PHE A 43 24.29 25.05 -15.05
C PHE A 43 22.96 25.30 -15.77
N PRO A 44 21.97 25.89 -15.09
CA PRO A 44 20.71 26.28 -15.72
C PRO A 44 20.93 27.45 -16.70
N PRO A 45 20.68 27.27 -18.02
CA PRO A 45 21.03 28.27 -19.04
C PRO A 45 20.40 29.65 -18.82
N LYS A 46 19.16 29.70 -18.33
CA LYS A 46 18.46 30.96 -18.06
C LYS A 46 19.10 31.77 -16.95
N GLU A 47 19.48 31.14 -15.84
CA GLU A 47 20.08 31.86 -14.72
C GLU A 47 21.47 32.39 -15.08
N VAL A 48 22.21 31.60 -15.87
CA VAL A 48 23.50 32.04 -16.42
C VAL A 48 23.33 33.29 -17.30
N VAL A 49 22.30 33.33 -18.16
CA VAL A 49 22.01 34.50 -19.00
C VAL A 49 21.57 35.71 -18.17
N ARG A 50 20.77 35.52 -17.12
CA ARG A 50 20.38 36.62 -16.21
C ARG A 50 21.57 37.20 -15.49
N GLU A 51 22.45 36.35 -14.98
CA GLU A 51 23.66 36.81 -14.28
C GLU A 51 24.65 37.48 -15.24
N ALA A 52 24.78 36.97 -16.47
CA ALA A 52 25.56 37.61 -17.52
C ALA A 52 25.00 39.01 -17.88
N ALA A 53 23.67 39.16 -17.97
CA ALA A 53 23.01 40.43 -18.22
C ALA A 53 23.24 41.45 -17.08
N ARG A 54 23.24 40.98 -15.82
CA ARG A 54 23.60 41.80 -14.66
C ARG A 54 25.04 42.28 -14.73
N ILE A 55 25.99 41.38 -14.98
CA ILE A 55 27.42 41.72 -15.10
C ILE A 55 27.66 42.70 -16.24
N GLN A 56 26.91 42.58 -17.33
CA GLN A 56 26.99 43.46 -18.50
C GLN A 56 26.26 44.82 -18.33
N ASN A 57 25.50 45.00 -17.24
CA ASN A 57 24.66 46.19 -17.00
C ASN A 57 23.70 46.50 -18.15
N ILE A 58 23.02 45.48 -18.70
CA ILE A 58 22.01 45.69 -19.74
C ILE A 58 20.81 46.45 -19.15
N PRO A 59 20.43 47.64 -19.66
CA PRO A 59 19.31 48.41 -19.11
C PRO A 59 17.99 47.65 -19.28
N GLU A 60 17.15 47.69 -18.23
CA GLU A 60 15.78 47.14 -18.24
C GLU A 60 15.68 45.68 -18.72
N TRP A 61 16.73 44.88 -18.52
CA TRP A 61 16.82 43.51 -19.05
C TRP A 61 15.70 42.58 -18.59
N TRP A 62 15.03 42.89 -17.46
CA TRP A 62 13.85 42.16 -16.96
C TRP A 62 12.62 42.32 -17.86
N THR A 63 12.61 43.30 -18.77
CA THR A 63 11.54 43.51 -19.76
C THR A 63 11.74 42.69 -21.04
N TYR A 64 12.91 42.07 -21.21
CA TYR A 64 13.24 41.26 -22.39
C TYR A 64 12.66 39.86 -22.28
N ASN A 65 12.37 39.25 -23.43
CA ASN A 65 11.88 37.88 -23.47
C ASN A 65 13.04 36.90 -23.14
N LEU A 66 12.83 36.06 -22.11
CA LEU A 66 13.74 34.98 -21.72
C LEU A 66 12.96 33.68 -21.52
N SER A 67 12.47 33.12 -22.63
CA SER A 67 11.80 31.81 -22.65
C SER A 67 12.81 30.65 -22.76
N GLY A 68 12.39 29.46 -22.34
CA GLY A 68 13.26 28.28 -22.32
C GLY A 68 13.47 27.69 -23.71
N GLY A 69 14.32 26.67 -23.80
CA GLY A 69 14.60 25.99 -25.07
C GLY A 69 15.38 26.86 -26.05
N ASP A 70 15.06 26.75 -27.33
CA ASP A 70 15.82 27.36 -28.44
C ASP A 70 16.06 28.86 -28.32
N VAL A 71 15.15 29.60 -27.68
CA VAL A 71 15.27 31.05 -27.50
C VAL A 71 16.47 31.39 -26.61
N THR A 72 16.69 30.64 -25.53
CA THR A 72 17.87 30.82 -24.66
C THR A 72 19.09 30.04 -25.18
N ASN A 73 18.87 28.85 -25.72
CA ASN A 73 19.96 27.90 -26.02
C ASN A 73 20.71 28.26 -27.32
N LYS A 74 20.02 28.66 -28.40
CA LYS A 74 20.67 28.95 -29.70
C LYS A 74 21.73 30.05 -29.60
N PRO A 75 21.50 31.18 -28.88
CA PRO A 75 22.53 32.18 -28.67
C PRO A 75 23.76 31.64 -27.91
N LEU A 76 23.56 30.85 -26.86
CA LEU A 76 24.65 30.24 -26.08
C LEU A 76 25.47 29.23 -26.90
N ILE A 77 24.79 28.40 -27.70
CA ILE A 77 25.45 27.46 -28.63
C ILE A 77 26.27 28.23 -29.68
N LYS A 78 25.75 29.33 -30.23
CA LYS A 78 26.51 30.19 -31.16
C LYS A 78 27.75 30.81 -30.50
N MET A 79 27.72 31.04 -29.20
CA MET A 79 28.89 31.48 -28.43
C MET A 79 29.88 30.33 -28.13
N GLY A 80 29.54 29.09 -28.48
CA GLY A 80 30.40 27.91 -28.30
C GLY A 80 30.27 27.23 -26.94
N PHE A 81 29.14 27.43 -26.24
CA PHE A 81 28.82 26.65 -25.05
C PHE A 81 28.08 25.37 -25.42
N GLU A 82 28.40 24.28 -24.73
CA GLU A 82 27.71 23.01 -24.88
C GLU A 82 26.40 23.04 -24.08
N ILE A 83 25.30 22.67 -24.74
CA ILE A 83 23.99 22.52 -24.13
C ILE A 83 23.57 21.06 -24.28
N VAL A 84 23.31 20.38 -23.18
CA VAL A 84 22.81 19.00 -23.17
C VAL A 84 21.32 18.98 -22.88
N THR A 85 20.59 18.14 -23.61
CA THR A 85 19.15 17.98 -23.44
C THR A 85 18.88 16.86 -22.43
N LYS A 86 18.15 17.15 -21.36
CA LYS A 86 17.69 16.12 -20.39
C LYS A 86 16.84 15.04 -21.05
N LYS A 87 16.24 15.33 -22.22
CA LYS A 87 15.50 14.38 -23.05
C LYS A 87 16.36 13.18 -23.49
N GLU A 88 17.62 13.39 -23.83
CA GLU A 88 18.53 12.31 -24.25
C GLU A 88 18.91 11.41 -23.06
N GLU A 89 19.01 11.97 -21.86
CA GLU A 89 19.23 11.24 -20.60
C GLU A 89 17.96 10.44 -20.20
N ILE A 90 16.78 11.02 -20.36
CA ILE A 90 15.47 10.37 -20.15
C ILE A 90 15.22 9.25 -21.15
N ASP A 91 15.50 9.46 -22.44
CA ASP A 91 15.32 8.47 -23.50
C ASP A 91 16.29 7.27 -23.28
N ASN A 92 17.54 7.53 -22.87
CA ASN A 92 18.49 6.47 -22.52
C ASN A 92 18.09 5.71 -21.24
N GLU A 93 17.50 6.38 -20.25
CA GLU A 93 16.96 5.74 -19.04
C GLU A 93 15.77 4.83 -19.39
N ILE A 94 14.85 5.29 -20.25
CA ILE A 94 13.73 4.49 -20.75
C ILE A 94 14.23 3.26 -21.51
N LEU A 95 15.20 3.43 -22.42
CA LEU A 95 15.79 2.32 -23.17
C LEU A 95 16.49 1.30 -22.25
N PHE A 96 17.18 1.75 -21.22
CA PHE A 96 17.79 0.88 -20.22
C PHE A 96 16.74 0.13 -19.38
N ILE A 97 15.66 0.81 -19.01
CA ILE A 97 14.51 0.21 -18.32
C ILE A 97 13.86 -0.89 -19.18
N GLU A 98 13.64 -0.63 -20.47
CA GLU A 98 13.11 -1.63 -21.40
C GLU A 98 14.05 -2.82 -21.59
N LEU A 99 15.36 -2.56 -21.58
CA LEU A 99 16.38 -3.60 -21.66
C LEU A 99 16.30 -4.54 -20.45
N ILE A 100 16.35 -4.02 -19.23
CA ILE A 100 16.30 -4.86 -18.02
C ILE A 100 14.93 -5.56 -17.87
N LYS A 101 13.82 -4.93 -18.31
CA LYS A 101 12.51 -5.58 -18.45
C LYS A 101 12.56 -6.85 -19.30
N ARG A 102 13.24 -6.80 -20.45
CA ARG A 102 13.38 -7.95 -21.36
C ARG A 102 14.27 -9.05 -20.77
N ILE A 103 15.28 -8.68 -19.99
CA ILE A 103 16.19 -9.62 -19.31
C ILE A 103 15.48 -10.36 -18.16
N GLY A 104 14.58 -9.68 -17.46
CA GLY A 104 13.85 -10.20 -16.30
C GLY A 104 14.50 -9.83 -14.97
N TYR A 105 13.69 -9.82 -13.90
CA TYR A 105 14.12 -9.37 -12.58
C TYR A 105 15.17 -10.30 -11.96
N ASP A 106 14.90 -11.60 -11.88
CA ASP A 106 15.79 -12.57 -11.21
C ASP A 106 17.20 -12.57 -11.82
N SER A 107 17.27 -12.63 -13.15
CA SER A 107 18.53 -12.55 -13.89
C SER A 107 19.27 -11.23 -13.64
N CYS A 108 18.55 -10.10 -13.65
CA CYS A 108 19.15 -8.81 -13.32
C CYS A 108 19.65 -8.77 -11.88
N SER A 109 18.88 -9.24 -10.90
CA SER A 109 19.25 -9.22 -9.47
C SER A 109 20.53 -10.00 -9.24
N ILE A 110 20.58 -11.25 -9.68
CA ILE A 110 21.75 -12.12 -9.52
C ILE A 110 23.00 -11.51 -10.18
N TYR A 111 22.84 -10.90 -11.36
CA TYR A 111 23.94 -10.23 -12.05
C TYR A 111 24.47 -9.02 -11.27
N PHE A 112 23.58 -8.15 -10.77
CA PHE A 112 23.98 -6.98 -9.98
C PHE A 112 24.53 -7.35 -8.60
N ASP A 113 24.06 -8.44 -7.98
CA ASP A 113 24.61 -8.95 -6.72
C ASP A 113 26.04 -9.49 -6.88
N CYS A 114 26.34 -10.13 -8.02
CA CYS A 114 27.70 -10.52 -8.38
C CYS A 114 28.60 -9.30 -8.61
N ILE A 115 28.11 -8.29 -9.33
CA ILE A 115 28.83 -7.03 -9.55
C ILE A 115 29.13 -6.35 -8.22
N ASP A 116 28.17 -6.27 -7.31
CA ASP A 116 28.33 -5.63 -6.00
C ASP A 116 29.47 -6.28 -5.21
N GLN A 117 29.51 -7.62 -5.17
CA GLN A 117 30.55 -8.35 -4.46
C GLN A 117 31.94 -8.16 -5.07
N VAL A 118 32.07 -8.26 -6.40
CA VAL A 118 33.35 -8.03 -7.10
C VAL A 118 33.82 -6.59 -6.95
N SER A 119 32.90 -5.63 -7.08
CA SER A 119 33.14 -4.20 -6.91
C SER A 119 33.62 -3.86 -5.50
N GLU A 120 33.03 -4.49 -4.47
CA GLU A 120 33.42 -4.30 -3.07
C GLU A 120 34.82 -4.88 -2.77
N ILE A 121 35.13 -6.08 -3.29
CA ILE A 121 36.46 -6.70 -3.13
C ILE A 121 37.56 -5.83 -3.75
N LEU A 122 37.29 -5.22 -4.91
CA LEU A 122 38.28 -4.49 -5.70
C LEU A 122 38.23 -2.96 -5.52
N ASP A 123 37.33 -2.48 -4.65
CA ASP A 123 37.08 -1.06 -4.39
C ASP A 123 36.87 -0.21 -5.67
N TRP A 124 35.99 -0.69 -6.57
CA TRP A 124 35.72 0.01 -7.82
C TRP A 124 35.16 1.42 -7.58
N LYS A 125 35.62 2.38 -8.40
CA LYS A 125 35.19 3.79 -8.32
C LYS A 125 34.38 4.18 -9.54
N THR A 126 33.37 5.02 -9.33
CA THR A 126 32.59 5.62 -10.41
C THR A 126 33.49 6.48 -11.30
N SER A 127 33.20 6.55 -12.61
CA SER A 127 33.95 7.32 -13.60
C SER A 127 35.42 6.89 -13.82
N ASP A 128 35.80 5.71 -13.38
CA ASP A 128 37.11 5.13 -13.69
C ASP A 128 37.14 4.69 -15.17
N GLU A 129 38.00 5.34 -15.96
CA GLU A 129 38.06 5.17 -17.42
C GLU A 129 38.53 3.79 -17.88
N ARG A 130 39.00 2.94 -16.96
CA ARG A 130 39.37 1.54 -17.22
C ARG A 130 38.14 0.67 -17.45
N PHE A 131 36.97 1.08 -16.96
CA PHE A 131 35.73 0.35 -17.07
C PHE A 131 34.89 0.80 -18.25
N THR A 132 34.07 -0.10 -18.77
CA THR A 132 33.01 0.24 -19.71
C THR A 132 31.80 -0.63 -19.45
N PHE A 133 30.65 0.03 -19.31
CA PHE A 133 29.34 -0.56 -19.05
C PHE A 133 28.56 -0.58 -20.35
N GLY A 134 28.59 -1.71 -21.05
CA GLY A 134 28.02 -1.87 -22.39
C GLY A 134 26.60 -2.44 -22.35
N THR A 135 25.71 -1.81 -23.13
CA THR A 135 24.38 -2.31 -23.48
C THR A 135 24.30 -2.48 -24.99
N SER A 136 23.77 -3.59 -25.53
CA SER A 136 23.64 -3.75 -27.00
C SER A 136 22.24 -4.17 -27.45
N THR A 137 22.01 -4.09 -28.77
CA THR A 137 20.75 -4.43 -29.46
C THR A 137 20.25 -5.85 -29.20
N ASN A 138 21.11 -6.78 -28.76
CA ASN A 138 20.74 -8.18 -28.49
C ASN A 138 20.29 -8.42 -27.05
N SER A 139 19.97 -7.36 -26.30
CA SER A 139 19.52 -7.39 -24.91
C SER A 139 20.55 -7.90 -23.90
N ARG A 140 21.83 -7.48 -24.01
CA ARG A 140 22.91 -7.88 -23.08
C ARG A 140 23.39 -6.75 -22.18
N LEU A 141 23.83 -7.12 -20.98
CA LEU A 141 24.59 -6.29 -20.05
C LEU A 141 26.04 -6.79 -20.02
N THR A 142 27.01 -5.87 -20.15
CA THR A 142 28.44 -6.24 -20.19
C THR A 142 29.29 -5.25 -19.40
N ILE A 143 30.22 -5.76 -18.59
CA ILE A 143 31.27 -4.97 -17.96
C ILE A 143 32.60 -5.38 -18.59
N THR A 144 33.25 -4.40 -19.21
CA THR A 144 34.55 -4.56 -19.85
C THR A 144 35.59 -3.78 -19.06
N ILE A 145 36.72 -4.42 -18.77
CA ILE A 145 37.89 -3.76 -18.19
C ILE A 145 38.98 -3.78 -19.25
N GLY A 146 39.47 -2.60 -19.64
CA GLY A 146 40.44 -2.45 -20.72
C GLY A 146 39.90 -2.90 -22.08
N GLN A 147 40.22 -4.13 -22.48
CA GLN A 147 39.81 -4.74 -23.75
C GLN A 147 39.11 -6.10 -23.56
N ARG A 148 38.81 -6.52 -22.32
CA ARG A 148 38.27 -7.86 -22.03
C ARG A 148 36.90 -7.77 -21.36
N TYR A 149 35.95 -8.60 -21.83
CA TYR A 149 34.65 -8.78 -21.20
C TYR A 149 34.84 -9.54 -19.90
N CYS A 150 34.66 -8.85 -18.77
CA CYS A 150 34.91 -9.42 -17.45
C CYS A 150 33.66 -10.07 -16.86
N LEU A 151 32.51 -9.43 -17.06
CA LEU A 151 31.19 -9.93 -16.67
C LEU A 151 30.19 -9.63 -17.79
N ALA A 152 29.33 -10.59 -18.11
CA ALA A 152 28.27 -10.41 -19.09
C ALA A 152 27.03 -11.27 -18.77
N LEU A 153 25.87 -10.68 -19.02
CA LEU A 153 24.57 -11.35 -19.02
C LEU A 153 23.94 -11.22 -20.41
N ILE A 154 23.71 -12.35 -21.06
CA ILE A 154 23.22 -12.45 -22.45
C ILE A 154 22.04 -13.45 -22.49
N PRO A 155 20.79 -13.01 -22.20
CA PRO A 155 19.65 -13.90 -21.93
C PRO A 155 19.24 -14.78 -23.12
N ASN A 156 19.58 -14.36 -24.34
CA ASN A 156 19.20 -15.05 -25.57
C ASN A 156 20.21 -16.13 -25.99
N GLU A 157 21.22 -16.44 -25.16
CA GLU A 157 22.18 -17.53 -25.38
C GLU A 157 21.85 -18.75 -24.49
N GLU A 158 22.21 -19.95 -24.94
CA GLU A 158 22.05 -21.20 -24.17
C GLU A 158 22.77 -21.16 -22.81
N MET A 159 23.85 -20.37 -22.74
CA MET A 159 24.63 -20.10 -21.53
C MET A 159 24.73 -18.58 -21.33
N PRO A 160 23.73 -17.98 -20.68
CA PRO A 160 23.56 -16.53 -20.63
C PRO A 160 24.57 -15.83 -19.70
N TRP A 161 25.14 -16.55 -18.74
CA TRP A 161 26.09 -16.00 -17.77
C TRP A 161 27.51 -16.20 -18.30
N GLN A 162 28.26 -15.11 -18.49
CA GLN A 162 29.63 -15.17 -19.00
C GLN A 162 30.56 -14.32 -18.13
N PHE A 163 31.72 -14.86 -17.78
CA PHE A 163 32.66 -14.18 -16.90
C PHE A 163 34.09 -14.70 -17.10
N ILE A 164 35.06 -13.92 -16.63
CA ILE A 164 36.45 -14.37 -16.53
C ILE A 164 36.76 -14.91 -15.15
N SER A 165 37.61 -15.92 -15.05
CA SER A 165 38.16 -16.39 -13.77
C SER A 165 39.62 -16.80 -13.93
N LYS A 166 40.42 -16.57 -12.89
CA LYS A 166 41.82 -17.01 -12.80
C LYS A 166 41.93 -18.47 -12.36
N SER A 167 40.95 -18.97 -11.63
CA SER A 167 40.89 -20.36 -11.15
C SER A 167 39.96 -21.20 -12.04
N PRO A 168 40.34 -22.44 -12.40
CA PRO A 168 39.43 -23.35 -13.08
C PRO A 168 38.25 -23.71 -12.17
N LEU A 169 37.03 -23.51 -12.68
CA LEU A 169 35.82 -23.99 -12.01
C LEU A 169 35.67 -25.49 -12.24
N HIS A 170 35.45 -26.24 -11.16
CA HIS A 170 35.51 -27.71 -11.15
C HIS A 170 34.14 -28.35 -10.90
N GLU A 171 33.03 -27.87 -11.48
CA GLU A 171 31.72 -28.53 -11.33
C GLU A 171 30.90 -28.59 -12.64
N LYS A 172 29.98 -29.56 -12.70
CA LYS A 172 29.20 -29.93 -13.91
C LYS A 172 28.16 -28.84 -14.22
N GLY A 173 28.55 -27.82 -14.98
CA GLY A 173 27.60 -26.80 -15.47
C GLY A 173 28.23 -25.63 -16.24
N SER A 174 29.51 -25.35 -16.03
CA SER A 174 30.26 -24.30 -16.73
C SER A 174 31.10 -24.85 -17.88
N VAL A 175 31.06 -24.19 -19.04
CA VAL A 175 31.92 -24.51 -20.20
C VAL A 175 32.97 -23.41 -20.32
N GLN A 176 34.23 -23.81 -20.23
CA GLN A 176 35.33 -22.95 -20.67
C GLN A 176 35.26 -22.82 -22.19
N VAL A 177 34.95 -21.62 -22.66
CA VAL A 177 34.75 -21.33 -24.10
C VAL A 177 35.98 -20.68 -24.74
N GLY A 178 36.95 -20.27 -23.92
CA GLY A 178 38.19 -19.67 -24.39
C GLY A 178 39.19 -19.43 -23.27
N GLU A 179 40.40 -19.06 -23.66
CA GLU A 179 41.47 -18.68 -22.76
C GLU A 179 42.15 -17.43 -23.30
N TYR A 180 42.36 -16.45 -22.43
CA TYR A 180 43.20 -15.31 -22.74
C TYR A 180 44.67 -15.69 -22.49
N LYS A 181 45.42 -15.89 -23.58
CA LYS A 181 46.77 -16.50 -23.57
C LYS A 181 47.89 -15.60 -23.02
N ASP A 182 47.61 -14.34 -22.69
CA ASP A 182 48.62 -13.39 -22.18
C ASP A 182 48.72 -13.45 -20.63
N GLU A 183 49.93 -13.64 -20.08
CA GLU A 183 50.19 -13.79 -18.63
C GLU A 183 49.99 -12.50 -17.80
N PRO A 184 49.22 -12.52 -16.69
CA PRO A 184 48.59 -13.69 -16.08
C PRO A 184 47.33 -14.15 -16.83
N HIS A 185 47.20 -15.47 -16.93
CA HIS A 185 46.10 -16.15 -17.62
C HIS A 185 44.75 -15.91 -16.94
N ALA A 186 43.73 -15.67 -17.76
CA ALA A 186 42.34 -15.66 -17.33
C ALA A 186 41.53 -16.54 -18.30
N PHE A 187 40.68 -17.37 -17.75
CA PHE A 187 39.81 -18.27 -18.51
C PHE A 187 38.45 -17.61 -18.71
N TYR A 188 37.87 -17.76 -19.90
CA TYR A 188 36.54 -17.24 -20.20
C TYR A 188 35.51 -18.37 -20.10
N TYR A 189 34.55 -18.20 -19.20
CA TYR A 189 33.52 -19.18 -18.91
C TYR A 189 32.16 -18.72 -19.40
N ARG A 190 31.33 -19.70 -19.78
CA ARG A 190 29.88 -19.53 -19.92
C ARG A 190 29.17 -20.61 -19.11
N CYS A 191 28.06 -20.26 -18.46
CA CYS A 191 27.23 -21.22 -17.76
C CYS A 191 25.74 -20.93 -17.95
N SER A 192 24.92 -21.99 -17.82
CA SER A 192 23.46 -21.90 -17.80
C SER A 192 22.93 -21.59 -16.39
N ASP A 193 23.57 -22.14 -15.36
CA ASP A 193 23.26 -21.90 -13.95
C ASP A 193 24.10 -20.73 -13.39
N PRO A 194 23.48 -19.65 -12.89
CA PRO A 194 24.21 -18.53 -12.28
C PRO A 194 24.99 -18.91 -11.02
N THR A 195 24.67 -20.02 -10.35
CA THR A 195 25.34 -20.46 -9.11
C THR A 195 26.85 -20.65 -9.32
N GLU A 196 27.28 -21.05 -10.52
CA GLU A 196 28.69 -21.13 -10.91
C GLU A 196 29.40 -19.78 -10.88
N MET A 197 28.73 -18.71 -11.33
CA MET A 197 29.25 -17.35 -11.29
C MET A 197 29.32 -16.83 -9.85
N VAL A 198 28.30 -17.13 -9.04
CA VAL A 198 28.22 -16.73 -7.61
C VAL A 198 29.31 -17.43 -6.79
N ASN A 199 29.52 -18.73 -6.99
CA ASN A 199 30.56 -19.49 -6.30
C ASN A 199 31.99 -19.10 -6.77
N GLY A 200 32.11 -18.52 -7.97
CA GLY A 200 33.38 -18.15 -8.60
C GLY A 200 33.90 -16.75 -8.28
N ILE A 201 33.29 -16.01 -7.34
CA ILE A 201 33.56 -14.57 -7.12
C ILE A 201 35.03 -14.25 -6.82
N GLU A 202 35.73 -15.07 -6.03
CA GLU A 202 37.16 -14.85 -5.76
C GLU A 202 38.01 -14.94 -7.05
N GLY A 203 37.75 -15.96 -7.87
CA GLY A 203 38.45 -16.17 -9.15
C GLY A 203 38.13 -15.08 -10.18
N ILE A 204 36.90 -14.59 -10.18
CA ILE A 204 36.45 -13.44 -11.00
C ILE A 204 37.15 -12.17 -10.56
N SER A 205 37.20 -11.90 -9.26
CA SER A 205 37.82 -10.70 -8.69
C SER A 205 39.32 -10.66 -9.01
N ASP A 206 40.01 -11.79 -8.83
CA ASP A 206 41.42 -11.94 -9.20
C ASP A 206 41.68 -11.62 -10.68
N ALA A 207 40.84 -12.15 -11.58
CA ALA A 207 40.95 -11.91 -13.01
C ALA A 207 40.64 -10.45 -13.39
N CYS A 208 39.64 -9.84 -12.76
CA CYS A 208 39.32 -8.42 -12.95
C CYS A 208 40.46 -7.51 -12.47
N LEU A 209 41.07 -7.80 -11.32
CA LEU A 209 42.21 -7.04 -10.79
C LEU A 209 43.39 -7.05 -11.75
N ILE A 210 43.67 -8.20 -12.38
CA ILE A 210 44.71 -8.32 -13.39
C ILE A 210 44.45 -7.37 -14.56
N GLU A 211 43.22 -7.34 -15.08
CA GLU A 211 42.86 -6.44 -16.18
C GLU A 211 42.91 -4.96 -15.77
N MET A 212 42.48 -4.64 -14.54
CA MET A 212 42.57 -3.28 -13.99
C MET A 212 44.01 -2.77 -13.88
N ASN A 213 44.97 -3.65 -13.59
CA ASN A 213 46.39 -3.31 -13.46
C ASN A 213 47.10 -3.18 -14.81
N ARG A 214 46.50 -3.69 -15.90
CA ARG A 214 47.08 -3.68 -17.25
C ARG A 214 46.65 -2.51 -18.10
N THR A 215 45.61 -1.79 -17.70
CA THR A 215 44.97 -0.77 -18.52
C THR A 215 44.84 0.53 -17.75
N GLU A 216 45.17 1.64 -18.40
CA GLU A 216 44.88 2.98 -17.88
C GLU A 216 43.52 3.50 -18.40
N LYS A 217 43.04 2.96 -19.52
CA LYS A 217 41.78 3.34 -20.16
C LYS A 217 41.24 2.23 -21.07
N SER A 218 39.93 2.00 -21.01
CA SER A 218 39.22 1.07 -21.88
C SER A 218 39.16 1.58 -23.33
N GLY A 219 39.37 0.69 -24.30
CA GLY A 219 39.18 0.99 -25.72
C GLY A 219 37.72 1.20 -26.11
N PHE A 220 36.79 0.76 -25.25
CA PHE A 220 35.35 0.84 -25.48
C PHE A 220 34.70 2.01 -24.73
N ASN A 221 35.49 2.89 -24.08
CA ASN A 221 34.98 3.97 -23.23
C ASN A 221 33.99 4.90 -23.97
N LYS A 222 34.16 5.12 -25.28
CA LYS A 222 33.22 5.92 -26.09
C LYS A 222 31.79 5.35 -26.16
N SER A 223 31.62 4.06 -25.92
CA SER A 223 30.31 3.37 -25.94
C SER A 223 29.75 3.09 -24.54
N ASN A 224 30.30 3.74 -23.52
CA ASN A 224 29.90 3.52 -22.13
C ASN A 224 28.47 4.03 -21.87
N ASN A 225 27.59 3.13 -21.42
CA ASN A 225 26.24 3.48 -21.02
C ASN A 225 26.24 4.09 -19.61
N LYS A 226 25.97 5.38 -19.53
CA LYS A 226 25.98 6.15 -18.27
C LYS A 226 24.87 5.77 -17.29
N ILE A 227 23.73 5.28 -17.78
CA ILE A 227 22.63 4.81 -16.94
C ILE A 227 23.00 3.48 -16.28
N PHE A 228 23.62 2.56 -17.04
CA PHE A 228 24.09 1.29 -16.50
C PHE A 228 25.23 1.51 -15.50
N GLU A 229 26.24 2.33 -15.85
CA GLU A 229 27.32 2.73 -14.93
C GLU A 229 26.76 3.28 -13.62
N ARG A 230 25.82 4.23 -13.69
CA ARG A 230 25.19 4.80 -12.49
C ARG A 230 24.45 3.74 -11.68
N SER A 231 23.77 2.81 -12.33
CA SER A 231 23.05 1.71 -11.65
C SER A 231 23.99 0.74 -10.93
N VAL A 232 25.26 0.64 -11.34
CA VAL A 232 26.25 -0.18 -10.63
C VAL A 232 26.69 0.49 -9.32
N PHE A 233 26.93 1.81 -9.33
CA PHE A 233 27.52 2.51 -8.19
C PHE A 233 26.51 3.18 -7.24
N ASP A 234 25.33 3.57 -7.73
CA ASP A 234 24.27 4.22 -6.94
C ASP A 234 23.14 3.21 -6.69
N LYS A 235 23.23 2.50 -5.56
CA LYS A 235 22.25 1.46 -5.19
C LYS A 235 20.83 2.02 -5.00
N VAL A 236 20.70 3.27 -4.55
CA VAL A 236 19.39 3.93 -4.41
C VAL A 236 18.79 4.21 -5.77
N TYR A 237 19.58 4.71 -6.72
CA TYR A 237 19.16 4.90 -8.09
C TYR A 237 18.85 3.57 -8.78
N ARG A 238 19.66 2.52 -8.57
CA ARG A 238 19.36 1.17 -9.07
C ARG A 238 17.99 0.68 -8.60
N ALA A 239 17.68 0.82 -7.31
CA ALA A 239 16.38 0.45 -6.77
C ALA A 239 15.23 1.23 -7.43
N GLN A 240 15.41 2.54 -7.69
CA GLN A 240 14.42 3.35 -8.41
C GLN A 240 14.21 2.87 -9.85
N ILE A 241 15.29 2.57 -10.57
CA ILE A 241 15.23 2.06 -11.96
C ILE A 241 14.58 0.68 -12.01
N PHE A 242 14.91 -0.22 -11.08
CA PHE A 242 14.26 -1.52 -10.94
C PHE A 242 12.77 -1.36 -10.63
N ASN A 243 12.40 -0.42 -9.75
CA ASN A 243 10.99 -0.15 -9.44
C ASN A 243 10.21 0.33 -10.65
N LYS A 244 10.81 1.23 -11.45
CA LYS A 244 10.25 1.68 -12.73
C LYS A 244 10.17 0.56 -13.77
N ALA A 245 11.14 -0.36 -13.76
CA ALA A 245 11.24 -1.42 -14.75
C ALA A 245 10.30 -2.58 -14.48
N PHE A 246 10.28 -3.13 -13.29
CA PHE A 246 9.50 -4.33 -13.02
C PHE A 246 8.14 -4.02 -12.40
N SER A 247 7.72 -2.74 -12.42
CA SER A 247 6.54 -2.25 -11.71
C SER A 247 6.51 -2.84 -10.32
N LEU A 248 7.59 -2.62 -9.57
CA LEU A 248 7.74 -3.13 -8.20
C LEU A 248 6.82 -2.35 -7.26
N ASN A 249 5.52 -2.57 -7.45
CA ASN A 249 4.60 -2.73 -6.36
C ASN A 249 4.87 -4.12 -5.79
N ASN A 250 5.69 -4.21 -4.75
CA ASN A 250 5.70 -5.29 -3.77
C ASN A 250 5.78 -6.74 -4.29
N SER A 251 6.55 -7.07 -5.34
CA SER A 251 6.74 -8.48 -5.74
C SER A 251 8.15 -9.06 -5.51
N ILE A 252 9.15 -8.26 -5.08
CA ILE A 252 10.44 -8.79 -4.59
C ILE A 252 10.39 -9.10 -3.09
N MET A 253 9.34 -8.64 -2.42
CA MET A 253 8.95 -9.24 -1.16
C MET A 253 8.16 -10.55 -1.36
N ASN A 254 8.29 -11.29 -2.46
CA ASN A 254 7.65 -12.61 -2.61
C ASN A 254 8.60 -13.79 -2.63
N ASP A 255 9.83 -13.60 -2.12
CA ASP A 255 10.52 -14.70 -1.43
C ASP A 255 10.84 -14.38 0.05
N THR A 256 10.31 -13.27 0.59
CA THR A 256 10.37 -12.94 2.03
C THR A 256 9.20 -12.16 2.66
N SER A 257 8.11 -11.80 1.96
CA SER A 257 6.84 -11.36 2.60
C SER A 257 5.71 -12.32 2.27
N LYS A 258 5.68 -13.40 3.04
CA LYS A 258 4.40 -14.02 3.37
C LYS A 258 3.49 -12.91 3.92
N ILE A 259 2.36 -12.64 3.28
CA ILE A 259 1.35 -11.73 3.85
C ILE A 259 1.07 -12.20 5.27
N SER A 260 1.28 -11.33 6.25
CA SER A 260 1.14 -11.71 7.65
C SER A 260 -0.26 -12.25 7.92
N LEU A 261 -0.36 -13.43 8.55
CA LEU A 261 -1.62 -14.09 8.82
C LEU A 261 -2.53 -13.26 9.74
N ASN A 262 -1.96 -12.35 10.52
CA ASN A 262 -2.67 -11.47 11.42
C ASN A 262 -2.17 -10.04 11.23
N THR A 263 -3.02 -9.13 10.76
CA THR A 263 -2.66 -7.72 10.55
C THR A 263 -3.69 -6.79 11.16
N ILE A 264 -3.27 -5.71 11.81
CA ILE A 264 -4.13 -4.61 12.27
C ILE A 264 -3.76 -3.34 11.49
N LEU A 265 -4.73 -2.80 10.77
CA LEU A 265 -4.67 -1.47 10.19
C LEU A 265 -5.06 -0.46 11.26
N TYR A 266 -4.14 0.40 11.68
CA TYR A 266 -4.38 1.35 12.76
C TYR A 266 -4.10 2.79 12.36
N GLY A 267 -4.70 3.74 13.07
CA GLY A 267 -4.42 5.16 12.90
C GLY A 267 -5.63 6.04 13.19
N PRO A 268 -5.51 7.35 12.93
CA PRO A 268 -6.54 8.33 13.26
C PRO A 268 -7.87 8.08 12.51
N PRO A 269 -9.00 8.64 12.98
CA PRO A 269 -10.29 8.47 12.32
C PRO A 269 -10.30 9.10 10.92
N GLY A 270 -10.98 8.44 9.97
CA GLY A 270 -11.13 8.94 8.59
C GLY A 270 -9.91 8.73 7.68
N THR A 271 -8.97 7.87 8.05
CA THR A 271 -7.78 7.55 7.21
C THR A 271 -8.02 6.39 6.23
N GLY A 272 -9.25 5.89 6.14
CA GLY A 272 -9.64 4.84 5.19
C GLY A 272 -9.26 3.42 5.61
N LYS A 273 -9.11 3.12 6.91
CA LYS A 273 -8.76 1.78 7.41
C LYS A 273 -9.72 0.70 6.90
N THR A 274 -11.03 0.84 7.16
CA THR A 274 -12.06 -0.12 6.69
C THR A 274 -12.11 -0.19 5.16
N TYR A 275 -11.89 0.94 4.47
CA TYR A 275 -11.82 0.98 3.00
C TYR A 275 -10.67 0.11 2.46
N ASN A 276 -9.47 0.25 3.02
CA ASN A 276 -8.28 -0.51 2.62
C ASN A 276 -8.32 -1.96 3.12
N CYS A 277 -8.97 -2.22 4.26
CA CYS A 277 -9.17 -3.57 4.78
C CYS A 277 -9.93 -4.46 3.80
N ILE A 278 -10.94 -3.91 3.11
CA ILE A 278 -11.68 -4.61 2.05
C ILE A 278 -10.74 -5.00 0.90
N ASN A 279 -9.91 -4.06 0.43
CA ASN A 279 -8.99 -4.32 -0.67
C ASN A 279 -7.95 -5.38 -0.28
N LYS A 280 -7.41 -5.29 0.93
CA LYS A 280 -6.43 -6.25 1.46
C LYS A 280 -7.01 -7.65 1.64
N ALA A 281 -8.27 -7.76 2.06
CA ALA A 281 -8.96 -9.04 2.15
C ALA A 281 -9.13 -9.71 0.79
N LEU A 282 -9.44 -8.92 -0.25
CA LEU A 282 -9.52 -9.40 -1.63
C LEU A 282 -8.14 -9.80 -2.18
N GLU A 283 -7.10 -9.01 -1.89
CA GLU A 283 -5.71 -9.33 -2.24
C GLU A 283 -5.25 -10.66 -1.64
N ILE A 284 -5.53 -10.88 -0.34
CA ILE A 284 -5.21 -12.14 0.36
C ILE A 284 -5.83 -13.35 -0.35
N ILE A 285 -7.04 -13.20 -0.88
CA ILE A 285 -7.72 -14.28 -1.61
C ILE A 285 -7.38 -14.36 -3.10
N GLY A 286 -6.34 -13.64 -3.54
CA GLY A 286 -5.82 -13.68 -4.90
C GLY A 286 -6.64 -12.89 -5.91
N VAL A 287 -7.40 -11.88 -5.46
CA VAL A 287 -8.14 -10.97 -6.36
C VAL A 287 -7.41 -9.64 -6.47
N GLU A 288 -7.08 -9.25 -7.69
CA GLU A 288 -6.57 -7.91 -8.01
C GLU A 288 -7.69 -6.86 -8.03
N THR A 289 -7.48 -5.73 -7.33
CA THR A 289 -8.45 -4.63 -7.23
C THR A 289 -8.00 -3.34 -7.92
N LYS A 290 -6.87 -3.35 -8.62
CA LYS A 290 -6.21 -2.11 -9.11
C LYS A 290 -6.93 -1.44 -10.29
N ASP A 291 -7.62 -2.22 -11.12
CA ASP A 291 -8.22 -1.75 -12.38
C ASP A 291 -9.76 -1.81 -12.41
N ILE A 292 -10.39 -2.10 -11.27
CA ILE A 292 -11.86 -2.19 -11.17
C ILE A 292 -12.45 -1.07 -10.32
N SER A 293 -13.68 -0.67 -10.66
CA SER A 293 -14.39 0.40 -9.97
C SER A 293 -14.66 0.04 -8.49
N ARG A 294 -14.85 1.05 -7.64
CA ARG A 294 -15.15 0.81 -6.23
C ARG A 294 -16.42 -0.01 -6.02
N ASN A 295 -17.41 0.14 -6.91
CA ASN A 295 -18.65 -0.63 -6.85
C ASN A 295 -18.38 -2.10 -7.15
N GLU A 296 -17.59 -2.42 -8.17
CA GLU A 296 -17.19 -3.79 -8.49
C GLU A 296 -16.36 -4.44 -7.37
N VAL A 297 -15.44 -3.69 -6.76
CA VAL A 297 -14.70 -4.15 -5.57
C VAL A 297 -15.66 -4.54 -4.45
N LYS A 298 -16.69 -3.71 -4.23
CA LYS A 298 -17.68 -3.94 -3.17
C LYS A 298 -18.58 -5.13 -3.49
N GLU A 299 -19.06 -5.26 -4.72
CA GLU A 299 -19.85 -6.42 -5.16
C GLU A 299 -19.07 -7.73 -5.01
N LEU A 300 -17.80 -7.74 -5.41
CA LEU A 300 -16.95 -8.90 -5.25
C LEU A 300 -16.72 -9.23 -3.78
N PHE A 301 -16.45 -8.23 -2.94
CA PHE A 301 -16.31 -8.41 -1.50
C PHE A 301 -17.58 -9.02 -0.89
N ASP A 302 -18.76 -8.49 -1.22
CA ASP A 302 -20.05 -8.97 -0.72
C ASP A 302 -20.34 -10.39 -1.22
N LYS A 303 -19.95 -10.72 -2.47
CA LYS A 303 -19.98 -12.09 -2.98
C LYS A 303 -19.13 -13.03 -2.11
N ARG A 304 -17.90 -12.64 -1.78
CA ARG A 304 -16.99 -13.47 -0.94
C ARG A 304 -17.48 -13.61 0.51
N ILE A 305 -18.22 -12.63 1.02
CA ILE A 305 -18.94 -12.74 2.30
C ILE A 305 -20.07 -13.77 2.21
N SER A 306 -20.90 -13.71 1.17
CA SER A 306 -22.00 -14.68 1.01
C SER A 306 -21.51 -16.11 0.76
N GLU A 307 -20.38 -16.27 0.06
CA GLU A 307 -19.65 -17.53 -0.05
C GLU A 307 -18.97 -17.95 1.27
N GLY A 308 -18.93 -17.06 2.28
CA GLY A 308 -18.28 -17.20 3.57
C GLY A 308 -16.79 -17.52 3.51
N GLN A 309 -16.12 -17.08 2.43
CA GLN A 309 -14.66 -17.07 2.34
C GLN A 309 -14.08 -15.87 3.11
N ILE A 310 -14.83 -14.77 3.14
CA ILE A 310 -14.59 -13.61 4.00
C ILE A 310 -15.70 -13.56 5.06
N VAL A 311 -15.35 -13.26 6.30
CA VAL A 311 -16.31 -12.99 7.38
C VAL A 311 -15.98 -11.61 7.94
N PHE A 312 -16.97 -10.72 7.96
CA PHE A 312 -16.82 -9.37 8.51
C PHE A 312 -17.61 -9.27 9.82
N THR A 313 -16.94 -8.85 10.88
CA THR A 313 -17.56 -8.57 12.19
C THR A 313 -16.99 -7.27 12.77
N THR A 314 -17.71 -6.68 13.72
CA THR A 314 -17.28 -5.48 14.44
C THR A 314 -17.26 -5.80 15.92
N PHE A 315 -16.15 -5.49 16.60
CA PHE A 315 -16.08 -5.68 18.04
C PHE A 315 -16.80 -4.55 18.77
N HIS A 316 -17.51 -4.93 19.83
CA HIS A 316 -18.22 -4.03 20.73
C HIS A 316 -18.10 -4.53 22.17
N GLN A 317 -18.37 -3.67 23.14
CA GLN A 317 -18.18 -3.97 24.57
C GLN A 317 -18.96 -5.19 25.07
N SER A 318 -20.05 -5.57 24.40
CA SER A 318 -20.86 -6.74 24.75
C SER A 318 -20.48 -8.03 23.99
N MET A 319 -19.50 -7.98 23.07
CA MET A 319 -19.04 -9.18 22.37
C MET A 319 -18.20 -10.04 23.33
N ASN A 320 -18.48 -11.33 23.37
CA ASN A 320 -17.88 -12.28 24.30
C ASN A 320 -17.33 -13.52 23.58
N TYR A 321 -16.77 -14.44 24.36
CA TYR A 321 -16.27 -15.72 23.88
C TYR A 321 -17.37 -16.57 23.23
N GLU A 322 -18.59 -16.52 23.79
CA GLU A 322 -19.74 -17.31 23.36
C GLU A 322 -20.20 -16.97 21.93
N ASP A 323 -20.10 -15.70 21.54
CA ASP A 323 -20.45 -15.22 20.21
C ASP A 323 -19.34 -15.51 19.18
N PHE A 324 -18.08 -15.46 19.63
CA PHE A 324 -16.93 -15.50 18.74
C PHE A 324 -16.37 -16.92 18.54
N ILE A 325 -16.35 -17.75 19.59
CA ILE A 325 -15.74 -19.09 19.57
C ILE A 325 -16.80 -20.19 19.66
N GLU A 326 -17.48 -20.31 20.80
CA GLU A 326 -18.61 -21.22 20.98
C GLU A 326 -19.39 -20.87 22.26
N GLY A 327 -20.70 -21.02 22.21
CA GLY A 327 -21.59 -20.65 23.31
C GLY A 327 -22.77 -21.59 23.45
N ILE A 328 -23.31 -21.70 24.66
CA ILE A 328 -24.53 -22.45 24.93
C ILE A 328 -25.73 -21.55 24.60
N LYS A 329 -26.55 -21.94 23.62
CA LYS A 329 -27.76 -21.22 23.24
C LYS A 329 -29.03 -22.03 23.52
N PRO A 330 -30.08 -21.41 24.06
CA PRO A 330 -31.36 -22.08 24.26
C PRO A 330 -32.11 -22.22 22.93
N LYS A 331 -32.59 -23.43 22.63
CA LYS A 331 -33.53 -23.72 21.55
C LYS A 331 -34.81 -24.28 22.11
N THR A 332 -35.93 -23.94 21.47
CA THR A 332 -37.24 -24.49 21.83
C THR A 332 -37.56 -25.66 20.90
N ILE A 333 -37.57 -26.87 21.43
CA ILE A 333 -37.98 -28.09 20.72
C ILE A 333 -39.19 -28.65 21.48
N ASP A 334 -40.32 -28.83 20.80
CA ASP A 334 -41.58 -29.34 21.38
C ASP A 334 -42.01 -28.61 22.68
N ASN A 335 -41.99 -27.28 22.69
CA ASN A 335 -42.26 -26.43 23.87
C ASN A 335 -41.35 -26.69 25.08
N LYS A 336 -40.19 -27.34 24.89
CA LYS A 336 -39.15 -27.49 25.92
C LYS A 336 -37.89 -26.73 25.52
N ILE A 337 -37.28 -26.07 26.50
CA ILE A 337 -36.00 -25.39 26.32
C ILE A 337 -34.89 -26.44 26.41
N VAL A 338 -34.14 -26.59 25.33
CA VAL A 338 -32.93 -27.41 25.23
C VAL A 338 -31.74 -26.48 25.05
N TYR A 339 -30.64 -26.75 25.72
CA TYR A 339 -29.40 -25.99 25.59
C TYR A 339 -28.48 -26.72 24.62
N GLU A 340 -28.20 -26.08 23.49
CA GLU A 340 -27.26 -26.60 22.49
C GLU A 340 -26.02 -25.73 22.44
N ILE A 341 -24.88 -26.34 22.14
CA ILE A 341 -23.64 -25.62 21.92
C ILE A 341 -23.64 -25.20 20.45
N GLU A 342 -23.48 -23.90 20.20
CA GLU A 342 -23.35 -23.34 18.87
C GLU A 342 -21.95 -22.79 18.66
N ASP A 343 -21.40 -23.04 17.48
CA ASP A 343 -20.11 -22.48 17.06
C ASP A 343 -20.25 -20.97 16.85
N GLY A 344 -19.30 -20.21 17.38
CA GLY A 344 -19.17 -18.78 17.14
C GLY A 344 -18.50 -18.46 15.81
N ILE A 345 -18.46 -17.17 15.48
CA ILE A 345 -18.04 -16.64 14.17
C ILE A 345 -16.66 -17.17 13.72
N PHE A 346 -15.67 -17.14 14.62
CA PHE A 346 -14.31 -17.57 14.31
C PHE A 346 -14.18 -19.09 14.17
N LYS A 347 -14.87 -19.84 15.03
CA LYS A 347 -14.87 -21.31 14.95
C LYS A 347 -15.54 -21.79 13.66
N GLN A 348 -16.63 -21.17 13.25
CA GLN A 348 -17.30 -21.44 11.97
C GLN A 348 -16.37 -21.19 10.78
N LEU A 349 -15.68 -20.04 10.75
CA LEU A 349 -14.71 -19.72 9.70
C LEU A 349 -13.57 -20.74 9.65
N CYS A 350 -12.98 -21.10 10.80
CA CYS A 350 -11.92 -22.09 10.88
C CYS A 350 -12.40 -23.46 10.39
N ASN A 351 -13.59 -23.91 10.80
CA ASN A 351 -14.18 -25.16 10.34
C ASN A 351 -14.40 -25.18 8.82
N LYS A 352 -14.70 -24.04 8.21
CA LYS A 352 -14.85 -23.88 6.76
C LYS A 352 -13.51 -23.81 6.03
N ALA A 353 -12.52 -23.14 6.62
CA ALA A 353 -11.17 -23.03 6.10
C ALA A 353 -10.41 -24.35 6.11
N ARG A 354 -10.74 -25.25 7.06
CA ARG A 354 -10.24 -26.64 7.05
C ARG A 354 -10.64 -27.33 5.75
N PHE A 355 -9.63 -27.61 4.95
CA PHE A 355 -9.72 -28.40 3.74
C PHE A 355 -10.53 -29.67 4.01
N VAL A 356 -11.44 -29.98 3.09
CA VAL A 356 -12.12 -31.27 3.04
C VAL A 356 -11.71 -31.89 1.72
N SER A 357 -11.02 -33.02 1.78
CA SER A 357 -10.52 -33.69 0.59
C SER A 357 -11.69 -34.27 -0.23
N GLY A 358 -11.63 -34.07 -1.55
CA GLY A 358 -12.61 -34.59 -2.50
C GLY A 358 -14.03 -34.00 -2.37
N ASN A 359 -15.04 -34.85 -2.51
CA ASN A 359 -16.45 -34.43 -2.70
C ASN A 359 -17.29 -34.42 -1.42
N PHE A 360 -16.66 -34.34 -0.23
CA PHE A 360 -17.34 -34.50 1.05
C PHE A 360 -18.49 -33.52 1.28
N LEU A 361 -18.28 -32.22 1.03
CA LEU A 361 -19.32 -31.20 1.24
C LEU A 361 -20.54 -31.43 0.34
N GLU A 362 -20.31 -31.73 -0.94
CA GLU A 362 -21.40 -32.03 -1.89
C GLU A 362 -22.18 -33.28 -1.46
N VAL A 363 -21.46 -34.33 -1.04
CA VAL A 363 -22.06 -35.57 -0.53
C VAL A 363 -22.88 -35.29 0.73
N LEU A 364 -22.34 -34.52 1.67
CA LEU A 364 -22.97 -34.24 2.94
C LEU A 364 -24.28 -33.44 2.75
N GLU A 365 -24.29 -32.43 1.90
CA GLU A 365 -25.51 -31.64 1.64
C GLU A 365 -26.60 -32.45 0.94
N ARG A 366 -26.22 -33.31 -0.02
CA ARG A 366 -27.17 -34.27 -0.63
C ARG A 366 -27.72 -35.23 0.43
N PHE A 367 -26.86 -35.77 1.29
CA PHE A 367 -27.26 -36.68 2.35
C PHE A 367 -28.22 -36.01 3.34
N LYS A 368 -27.89 -34.81 3.84
CA LYS A 368 -28.77 -34.03 4.74
C LYS A 368 -30.18 -33.88 4.17
N LYS A 369 -30.28 -33.51 2.89
CA LYS A 369 -31.56 -33.32 2.19
C LYS A 369 -32.38 -34.62 2.08
N ASP A 370 -31.70 -35.76 1.90
CA ASP A 370 -32.38 -37.05 1.77
C ASP A 370 -32.92 -37.59 3.09
N ILE A 371 -32.36 -37.17 4.22
CA ILE A 371 -32.75 -37.60 5.57
C ILE A 371 -33.35 -36.48 6.44
N SER A 372 -33.75 -35.37 5.81
CA SER A 372 -34.30 -34.18 6.47
C SER A 372 -35.73 -34.44 6.96
N GLU A 373 -35.91 -34.49 8.28
CA GLU A 373 -37.22 -34.66 8.91
C GLU A 373 -38.11 -33.42 8.68
N GLU A 374 -37.50 -32.24 8.60
CA GLU A 374 -38.18 -30.98 8.24
C GLU A 374 -38.76 -31.00 6.82
N ASP A 375 -38.12 -31.73 5.90
CA ASP A 375 -38.61 -31.95 4.53
C ASP A 375 -39.57 -33.16 4.42
N GLY A 376 -40.05 -33.69 5.55
CA GLY A 376 -40.99 -34.80 5.61
C GLY A 376 -40.40 -36.16 5.20
N LYS A 377 -39.07 -36.33 5.29
CA LYS A 377 -38.40 -37.59 4.96
C LYS A 377 -38.46 -38.58 6.13
N SER A 378 -38.66 -39.86 5.81
CA SER A 378 -38.59 -40.94 6.81
C SER A 378 -37.15 -41.20 7.27
N PRO A 379 -36.94 -41.67 8.51
CA PRO A 379 -35.62 -42.08 8.99
C PRO A 379 -34.97 -43.13 8.10
N LEU A 380 -33.66 -42.97 7.86
CA LEU A 380 -32.87 -43.87 7.04
C LEU A 380 -32.21 -44.95 7.91
N THR A 381 -32.39 -46.22 7.59
CA THR A 381 -31.74 -47.32 8.33
C THR A 381 -30.35 -47.64 7.76
N ILE A 382 -29.32 -47.60 8.62
CA ILE A 382 -27.94 -47.98 8.31
C ILE A 382 -27.56 -49.24 9.10
N LYS A 383 -26.84 -50.17 8.45
CA LYS A 383 -26.27 -51.36 9.11
C LYS A 383 -24.99 -50.99 9.86
N ALA A 384 -24.86 -51.46 11.10
CA ALA A 384 -23.66 -51.39 11.91
C ALA A 384 -23.19 -52.81 12.32
N THR A 385 -21.99 -52.91 12.87
CA THR A 385 -21.47 -54.20 13.38
C THR A 385 -22.38 -54.72 14.50
N GLY A 386 -23.15 -55.78 14.21
CA GLY A 386 -24.05 -56.44 15.17
C GLY A 386 -25.42 -55.79 15.37
N THR A 387 -25.79 -54.73 14.63
CA THR A 387 -27.12 -54.09 14.74
C THR A 387 -27.45 -53.19 13.53
N THR A 388 -28.65 -52.58 13.55
CA THR A 388 -29.08 -51.50 12.65
C THR A 388 -29.45 -50.27 13.47
N PHE A 389 -29.33 -49.09 12.87
CA PHE A 389 -29.78 -47.85 13.48
C PHE A 389 -30.44 -46.96 12.43
N ASP A 390 -31.42 -46.18 12.84
CA ASP A 390 -32.02 -45.14 12.01
C ASP A 390 -31.25 -43.83 12.17
N ILE A 391 -31.18 -43.01 11.12
CA ILE A 391 -30.56 -41.70 11.11
C ILE A 391 -31.50 -40.65 10.51
N VAL A 392 -31.56 -39.47 11.12
CA VAL A 392 -32.31 -38.29 10.64
C VAL A 392 -31.50 -37.00 10.79
N TYR A 393 -31.85 -36.01 9.97
CA TYR A 393 -31.35 -34.64 10.05
C TYR A 393 -32.49 -33.69 10.42
N ARG A 394 -32.24 -32.81 11.41
CA ARG A 394 -33.23 -31.87 11.97
C ARG A 394 -32.74 -30.42 11.93
N GLY A 395 -32.04 -30.04 10.86
CA GLY A 395 -31.55 -28.66 10.70
C GLY A 395 -30.46 -28.22 11.69
N THR A 396 -29.76 -29.15 12.35
CA THR A 396 -28.72 -28.85 13.36
C THR A 396 -27.32 -29.33 12.93
N ASN A 397 -26.27 -29.02 13.70
CA ASN A 397 -24.90 -29.48 13.42
C ASN A 397 -24.65 -30.96 13.75
N VAL A 398 -25.71 -31.71 14.08
CA VAL A 398 -25.66 -33.14 14.40
C VAL A 398 -26.67 -33.91 13.56
N PHE A 399 -26.33 -35.16 13.25
CA PHE A 399 -27.33 -36.16 12.89
C PHE A 399 -27.84 -36.85 14.15
N TYR A 400 -29.11 -37.23 14.14
CA TYR A 400 -29.70 -37.99 15.24
C TYR A 400 -29.77 -39.46 14.83
N VAL A 401 -29.19 -40.36 15.63
CA VAL A 401 -29.21 -41.80 15.39
C VAL A 401 -29.97 -42.58 16.47
N GLN A 402 -30.76 -43.55 16.06
CA GLN A 402 -31.53 -44.42 16.94
C GLN A 402 -31.18 -45.89 16.70
N PRO A 403 -30.43 -46.56 17.59
CA PRO A 403 -30.10 -47.97 17.46
C PRO A 403 -31.29 -48.89 17.79
N HIS A 404 -31.52 -49.91 16.96
CA HIS A 404 -32.64 -50.85 17.09
C HIS A 404 -32.44 -51.90 18.19
N ASN A 405 -31.23 -52.03 18.73
CA ASN A 405 -30.92 -52.93 19.85
C ASN A 405 -30.90 -52.22 21.22
N SER A 406 -31.32 -50.95 21.31
CA SER A 406 -31.34 -50.21 22.57
C SER A 406 -32.44 -50.71 23.51
N ILE A 407 -32.05 -51.04 24.75
CA ILE A 407 -32.96 -51.40 25.85
C ILE A 407 -33.66 -50.14 26.42
N LYS A 408 -33.10 -48.94 26.19
CA LYS A 408 -33.71 -47.66 26.58
C LYS A 408 -34.77 -47.25 25.55
N GLN A 409 -35.95 -46.83 26.02
CA GLN A 409 -37.01 -46.25 25.18
C GLN A 409 -36.51 -44.99 24.46
N ASN A 410 -36.37 -45.06 23.14
CA ASN A 410 -36.16 -43.95 22.19
C ASN A 410 -35.09 -42.88 22.49
N PRO A 411 -33.85 -43.17 22.94
CA PRO A 411 -32.82 -42.16 22.91
C PRO A 411 -32.30 -42.00 21.47
N TRP A 412 -32.62 -40.86 20.86
CA TRP A 412 -31.88 -40.36 19.70
C TRP A 412 -30.51 -39.86 20.19
N TYR A 413 -29.44 -40.47 19.71
CA TYR A 413 -28.07 -40.07 20.05
C TYR A 413 -27.55 -39.07 19.00
N PRO A 414 -26.85 -37.99 19.39
CA PRO A 414 -26.27 -37.07 18.44
C PRO A 414 -24.97 -37.63 17.84
N VAL A 415 -24.78 -37.43 16.54
CA VAL A 415 -23.55 -37.69 15.79
C VAL A 415 -23.13 -36.38 15.15
N ASN A 416 -22.06 -35.77 15.66
CA ASN A 416 -21.58 -34.47 15.19
C ASN A 416 -21.07 -34.58 13.74
N ILE A 417 -21.59 -33.73 12.87
CA ILE A 417 -21.21 -33.65 11.45
C ILE A 417 -19.72 -33.32 11.30
N ASN A 418 -19.19 -32.46 12.16
CA ASN A 418 -17.77 -32.11 12.17
C ASN A 418 -16.90 -33.32 12.56
N HIS A 419 -17.38 -34.20 13.45
CA HIS A 419 -16.66 -35.45 13.76
C HIS A 419 -16.66 -36.42 12.57
N ILE A 420 -17.73 -36.46 11.77
CA ILE A 420 -17.76 -37.22 10.52
C ILE A 420 -16.71 -36.67 9.56
N LYS A 421 -16.63 -35.35 9.43
CA LYS A 421 -15.60 -34.66 8.62
C LYS A 421 -14.19 -35.01 9.09
N ILE A 422 -13.89 -34.83 10.38
CA ILE A 422 -12.57 -35.12 10.97
C ILE A 422 -12.19 -36.59 10.77
N ALA A 423 -13.10 -37.52 11.04
CA ALA A 423 -12.85 -38.94 10.89
C ALA A 423 -12.64 -39.35 9.44
N PHE A 424 -13.38 -38.73 8.50
CA PHE A 424 -13.18 -38.93 7.07
C PHE A 424 -11.78 -38.45 6.65
N GLU A 425 -11.39 -37.22 6.99
CA GLU A 425 -10.10 -36.65 6.60
C GLU A 425 -8.91 -37.41 7.21
N THR A 426 -8.94 -37.60 8.52
CA THR A 426 -7.77 -38.08 9.28
C THR A 426 -7.69 -39.60 9.39
N GLU A 427 -8.78 -40.32 9.08
CA GLU A 427 -8.96 -41.75 9.36
C GLU A 427 -8.84 -42.12 10.85
N LYS A 428 -8.85 -41.13 11.75
CA LYS A 428 -8.77 -41.31 13.20
C LYS A 428 -10.14 -41.14 13.85
N PHE A 429 -10.44 -42.01 14.81
CA PHE A 429 -11.72 -42.03 15.56
C PHE A 429 -11.54 -41.79 17.07
N GLU A 430 -10.30 -41.61 17.53
CA GLU A 430 -9.96 -41.44 18.93
C GLU A 430 -10.45 -40.10 19.47
N GLY A 431 -11.12 -40.10 20.63
CA GLY A 431 -11.67 -38.90 21.26
C GLY A 431 -12.98 -38.37 20.65
N LEU A 432 -13.50 -38.99 19.59
CA LEU A 432 -14.78 -38.60 19.00
C LEU A 432 -15.94 -39.21 19.79
N TYR A 433 -16.97 -38.41 20.06
CA TYR A 433 -18.23 -38.91 20.61
C TYR A 433 -18.95 -39.78 19.58
N ASN A 434 -19.42 -40.97 19.98
CA ASN A 434 -20.15 -41.90 19.11
C ASN A 434 -19.39 -42.42 17.85
N PRO A 435 -18.14 -42.91 17.97
CA PRO A 435 -17.27 -43.23 16.83
C PRO A 435 -17.77 -44.41 15.98
N THR A 436 -18.52 -45.35 16.56
CA THR A 436 -19.14 -46.46 15.82
C THR A 436 -20.12 -45.96 14.77
N TYR A 437 -21.01 -45.03 15.14
CA TYR A 437 -21.99 -44.47 14.20
C TYR A 437 -21.30 -43.61 13.15
N ILE A 438 -20.31 -42.80 13.54
CA ILE A 438 -19.50 -42.01 12.59
C ILE A 438 -18.90 -42.91 11.51
N ARG A 439 -18.27 -44.02 11.91
CA ARG A 439 -17.65 -44.97 10.99
C ARG A 439 -18.64 -45.57 9.99
N GLU A 440 -19.81 -45.97 10.46
CA GLU A 440 -20.81 -46.60 9.60
C GLU A 440 -21.52 -45.57 8.70
N VAL A 441 -21.68 -44.32 9.16
CA VAL A 441 -22.14 -43.22 8.29
C VAL A 441 -21.13 -42.94 7.19
N ILE A 442 -19.84 -42.83 7.48
CA ILE A 442 -18.79 -42.62 6.45
C ILE A 442 -18.84 -43.74 5.39
N LYS A 443 -18.84 -45.01 5.81
CA LYS A 443 -18.95 -46.16 4.89
C LYS A 443 -20.22 -46.10 4.04
N TYR A 444 -21.33 -45.67 4.64
CA TYR A 444 -22.59 -45.53 3.93
C TYR A 444 -22.52 -44.44 2.86
N LEU A 445 -21.90 -43.30 3.17
CA LEU A 445 -21.67 -42.20 2.23
C LEU A 445 -20.72 -42.60 1.09
N GLU A 446 -19.64 -43.33 1.39
CA GLU A 446 -18.72 -43.87 0.38
C GLU A 446 -19.44 -44.77 -0.61
N LYS A 447 -20.27 -45.68 -0.08
CA LYS A 447 -20.97 -46.68 -0.89
C LYS A 447 -22.14 -46.12 -1.70
N ASN A 448 -22.95 -45.24 -1.11
CA ASN A 448 -24.25 -44.84 -1.70
C ASN A 448 -24.22 -43.42 -2.30
N TYR A 449 -23.37 -42.54 -1.79
CA TYR A 449 -23.25 -41.16 -2.29
C TYR A 449 -21.95 -40.92 -3.06
N GLY A 450 -21.09 -41.93 -3.16
CA GLY A 450 -19.82 -41.84 -3.86
C GLY A 450 -18.81 -40.93 -3.16
N LEU A 451 -18.84 -40.87 -1.82
CA LEU A 451 -17.83 -40.14 -1.04
C LEU A 451 -16.43 -40.67 -1.35
N LYS A 452 -15.53 -39.79 -1.78
CA LYS A 452 -14.14 -40.12 -2.15
C LYS A 452 -13.20 -39.00 -1.73
N LYS A 453 -12.01 -39.37 -1.27
CA LYS A 453 -10.88 -38.43 -1.13
C LYS A 453 -10.27 -38.20 -2.51
N GLU A 454 -10.05 -36.95 -2.89
CA GLU A 454 -9.18 -36.61 -4.03
C GLU A 454 -7.74 -36.41 -3.55
N THR A 455 -6.78 -37.02 -4.25
CA THR A 455 -5.34 -36.97 -3.97
C THR A 455 -4.62 -35.79 -4.63
N SER A 456 -5.36 -34.82 -5.17
CA SER A 456 -4.78 -33.62 -5.76
C SER A 456 -4.23 -32.70 -4.67
N ASN A 457 -3.01 -32.18 -4.90
CA ASN A 457 -2.49 -30.98 -4.23
C ASN A 457 -3.43 -29.81 -4.58
N ILE A 458 -4.60 -29.74 -3.93
CA ILE A 458 -5.48 -28.59 -4.05
C ILE A 458 -4.88 -27.54 -3.13
N GLU A 459 -4.40 -26.48 -3.76
CA GLU A 459 -3.91 -25.28 -3.10
C GLU A 459 -4.95 -24.81 -2.06
N SER A 460 -4.53 -24.79 -0.79
CA SER A 460 -5.42 -24.48 0.33
C SER A 460 -5.88 -23.03 0.20
N LYS A 461 -7.14 -22.83 -0.23
CA LYS A 461 -7.69 -21.48 -0.46
C LYS A 461 -7.62 -20.65 0.83
N PRO A 462 -7.18 -19.40 0.76
CA PRO A 462 -7.18 -18.50 1.91
C PRO A 462 -8.60 -18.08 2.32
N TYR A 463 -8.80 -17.90 3.63
CA TYR A 463 -10.03 -17.42 4.27
C TYR A 463 -9.71 -16.21 5.13
N VAL A 464 -10.58 -15.21 5.19
CA VAL A 464 -10.28 -13.95 5.89
C VAL A 464 -11.37 -13.62 6.91
N LEU A 465 -10.96 -13.39 8.16
CA LEU A 465 -11.77 -12.75 9.18
C LEU A 465 -11.39 -11.26 9.24
N ILE A 466 -12.36 -10.39 9.03
CA ILE A 466 -12.23 -8.95 9.27
C ILE A 466 -12.89 -8.61 10.60
N ILE A 467 -12.14 -7.97 11.49
CA ILE A 467 -12.58 -7.46 12.78
C ILE A 467 -12.46 -5.93 12.77
N ASP A 468 -13.55 -5.26 12.46
CA ASP A 468 -13.60 -3.81 12.52
C ASP A 468 -13.66 -3.33 13.99
N GLU A 469 -12.98 -2.23 14.29
CA GLU A 469 -12.92 -1.65 15.64
C GLU A 469 -12.43 -2.65 16.70
N ILE A 470 -11.36 -3.42 16.39
CA ILE A 470 -10.88 -4.54 17.21
C ILE A 470 -10.60 -4.15 18.67
N ASN A 471 -10.22 -2.90 18.92
CA ASN A 471 -9.93 -2.43 20.26
C ASN A 471 -11.21 -2.24 21.11
N ARG A 472 -12.40 -2.02 20.52
CA ARG A 472 -13.64 -1.69 21.25
C ARG A 472 -14.25 -2.84 22.08
N GLY A 473 -13.74 -4.06 21.92
CA GLY A 473 -14.08 -5.21 22.76
C GLY A 473 -12.88 -5.66 23.60
N ASN A 474 -13.13 -6.41 24.68
CA ASN A 474 -12.05 -7.03 25.44
C ASN A 474 -11.50 -8.23 24.64
N VAL A 475 -10.51 -7.96 23.79
CA VAL A 475 -9.98 -8.94 22.84
C VAL A 475 -9.46 -10.19 23.55
N SER A 476 -8.83 -10.03 24.72
CA SER A 476 -8.32 -11.16 25.52
C SER A 476 -9.46 -12.07 26.00
N GLN A 477 -10.60 -11.52 26.44
CA GLN A 477 -11.77 -12.30 26.82
C GLN A 477 -12.47 -12.93 25.61
N ILE A 478 -12.56 -12.21 24.49
CA ILE A 478 -13.22 -12.69 23.27
C ILE A 478 -12.46 -13.88 22.67
N PHE A 479 -11.13 -13.80 22.58
CA PHE A 479 -10.30 -14.91 22.07
C PHE A 479 -10.07 -16.01 23.11
N GLY A 480 -10.16 -15.72 24.40
CA GLY A 480 -9.93 -16.68 25.49
C GLY A 480 -8.57 -17.37 25.38
N GLU A 481 -8.52 -18.70 25.57
CA GLU A 481 -7.30 -19.48 25.41
C GLU A 481 -6.77 -19.55 23.97
N LEU A 482 -7.58 -19.20 22.97
CA LEU A 482 -7.25 -19.34 21.55
C LEU A 482 -6.31 -18.27 21.03
N ILE A 483 -6.02 -17.25 21.84
CA ILE A 483 -5.00 -16.24 21.56
C ILE A 483 -3.63 -16.86 21.25
N THR A 484 -3.33 -18.05 21.78
CA THR A 484 -2.07 -18.76 21.47
C THR A 484 -2.11 -19.42 20.09
N LEU A 485 -3.29 -19.82 19.62
CA LEU A 485 -3.45 -20.58 18.37
C LEU A 485 -3.39 -19.71 17.11
N ILE A 486 -3.50 -18.39 17.25
CA ILE A 486 -3.39 -17.47 16.11
C ILE A 486 -1.93 -17.22 15.70
N GLU A 487 -0.94 -17.63 16.49
CA GLU A 487 0.49 -17.57 16.15
C GLU A 487 0.81 -18.44 14.92
N ASP A 488 1.66 -17.93 14.03
CA ASP A 488 1.94 -18.55 12.73
C ASP A 488 2.48 -19.99 12.84
N ASP A 489 3.34 -20.27 13.82
CA ASP A 489 3.96 -21.58 14.04
C ASP A 489 3.04 -22.57 14.79
N LYS A 490 1.98 -22.07 15.45
CA LYS A 490 1.03 -22.86 16.26
C LYS A 490 -0.19 -23.35 15.49
N ARG A 491 -0.39 -22.86 14.27
CA ARG A 491 -1.50 -23.22 13.39
C ARG A 491 -1.37 -24.61 12.80
N GLU A 492 -2.50 -25.16 12.33
CA GLU A 492 -2.56 -26.47 11.68
C GLU A 492 -1.61 -26.53 10.48
N GLY A 493 -0.76 -27.56 10.47
CA GLY A 493 0.22 -27.79 9.40
C GLY A 493 1.53 -27.00 9.56
N ALA A 494 1.69 -26.19 10.60
CA ALA A 494 2.94 -25.52 10.93
C ALA A 494 3.87 -26.38 11.81
N SER A 495 5.13 -25.97 11.96
CA SER A 495 6.19 -26.74 12.66
C SER A 495 5.85 -27.05 14.12
N GLU A 496 5.17 -26.14 14.80
CA GLU A 496 4.82 -26.22 16.22
C GLU A 496 3.29 -26.28 16.41
N SER A 497 2.57 -26.89 15.46
CA SER A 497 1.12 -27.00 15.45
C SER A 497 0.57 -27.56 16.77
N ILE A 498 -0.35 -26.84 17.41
CA ILE A 498 -1.01 -27.23 18.66
C ILE A 498 -2.54 -27.17 18.54
N SER A 499 -3.22 -27.89 19.43
CA SER A 499 -4.68 -27.83 19.58
C SER A 499 -5.04 -27.71 21.05
N LEU A 500 -6.13 -27.01 21.36
CA LEU A 500 -6.67 -26.82 22.70
C LEU A 500 -8.03 -27.52 22.82
N VAL A 501 -8.41 -27.90 24.04
CA VAL A 501 -9.74 -28.47 24.32
C VAL A 501 -10.67 -27.34 24.71
N LEU A 502 -11.72 -27.10 23.92
CA LEU A 502 -12.66 -26.01 24.15
C LEU A 502 -13.51 -26.26 25.42
N PRO A 503 -13.95 -25.20 26.13
CA PRO A 503 -14.53 -25.33 27.46
C PRO A 503 -15.98 -25.79 27.43
N TYR A 504 -16.75 -25.48 26.38
CA TYR A 504 -18.16 -25.86 26.30
C TYR A 504 -18.33 -27.20 25.59
N SER A 505 -17.82 -27.33 24.36
CA SER A 505 -17.97 -28.55 23.54
C SER A 505 -17.08 -29.71 24.00
N LYS A 506 -15.99 -29.41 24.72
CA LYS A 506 -14.92 -30.37 25.06
C LYS A 506 -14.22 -30.97 23.83
N GLU A 507 -14.38 -30.33 22.67
CA GLU A 507 -13.74 -30.74 21.42
C GLU A 507 -12.32 -30.16 21.33
N LYS A 508 -11.42 -30.85 20.61
CA LYS A 508 -10.12 -30.29 20.24
C LYS A 508 -10.29 -29.28 19.11
N PHE A 509 -9.65 -28.13 19.24
CA PHE A 509 -9.68 -27.05 18.26
C PHE A 509 -8.28 -26.51 17.99
N SER A 510 -8.04 -26.16 16.74
CA SER A 510 -6.83 -25.55 16.20
C SER A 510 -7.18 -24.55 15.10
N VAL A 511 -6.28 -23.61 14.78
CA VAL A 511 -6.53 -22.60 13.74
C VAL A 511 -5.83 -23.03 12.46
N PRO A 512 -6.53 -23.11 11.31
CA PRO A 512 -5.90 -23.45 10.04
C PRO A 512 -4.86 -22.42 9.57
N SER A 513 -3.80 -22.89 8.89
CA SER A 513 -2.73 -22.02 8.36
C SER A 513 -3.17 -21.12 7.20
N ASN A 514 -4.31 -21.39 6.58
CA ASN A 514 -4.93 -20.59 5.51
C ASN A 514 -5.99 -19.58 6.01
N VAL A 515 -6.16 -19.40 7.32
CA VAL A 515 -7.01 -18.34 7.87
C VAL A 515 -6.20 -17.07 8.07
N TYR A 516 -6.74 -15.91 7.69
CA TYR A 516 -6.15 -14.60 7.89
C TYR A 516 -7.05 -13.77 8.78
N ILE A 517 -6.47 -12.99 9.69
CA ILE A 517 -7.21 -12.06 10.56
C ILE A 517 -6.76 -10.64 10.23
N LEU A 518 -7.71 -9.81 9.80
CA LEU A 518 -7.51 -8.39 9.52
C LEU A 518 -8.31 -7.57 10.53
N GLY A 519 -7.63 -6.78 11.34
CA GLY A 519 -8.24 -5.84 12.29
C GLY A 519 -8.20 -4.41 11.77
N THR A 520 -9.18 -3.59 12.15
CA THR A 520 -9.04 -2.12 12.10
C THR A 520 -9.05 -1.56 13.51
N MET A 521 -8.26 -0.51 13.76
CA MET A 521 -8.14 0.11 15.07
C MET A 521 -8.10 1.63 14.96
N ASN A 522 -9.03 2.34 15.61
CA ASN A 522 -8.93 3.78 15.79
C ASN A 522 -8.02 4.07 16.98
N THR A 523 -6.99 4.91 16.77
CA THR A 523 -6.04 5.25 17.84
C THR A 523 -6.46 6.44 18.71
N ALA A 524 -7.37 7.29 18.21
CA ALA A 524 -7.88 8.44 18.97
C ALA A 524 -8.86 8.05 20.12
N ASP A 525 -9.44 6.84 20.09
CA ASP A 525 -10.47 6.44 21.03
C ASP A 525 -9.88 6.13 22.42
N ARG A 526 -9.90 7.12 23.33
CA ARG A 526 -9.39 7.01 24.71
C ARG A 526 -10.24 6.10 25.63
N SER A 527 -11.46 5.76 25.22
CA SER A 527 -12.43 4.95 25.98
C SER A 527 -12.24 3.45 25.79
N VAL A 528 -11.19 3.05 25.09
CA VAL A 528 -11.02 1.69 24.58
C VAL A 528 -9.88 0.99 25.30
N GLU A 529 -10.05 -0.30 25.61
CA GLU A 529 -9.01 -1.10 26.28
C GLU A 529 -7.75 -1.12 25.40
N ALA A 530 -6.61 -0.73 25.98
CA ALA A 530 -5.34 -0.83 25.29
C ALA A 530 -5.09 -2.30 24.93
N LEU A 531 -4.79 -2.57 23.66
CA LEU A 531 -4.54 -3.93 23.19
C LEU A 531 -3.40 -4.54 24.03
N ASP A 532 -3.65 -5.68 24.67
CA ASP A 532 -2.67 -6.34 25.53
C ASP A 532 -1.35 -6.57 24.78
N THR A 533 -0.23 -6.36 25.46
CA THR A 533 1.11 -6.77 25.02
C THR A 533 1.15 -8.17 24.44
N ALA A 534 0.34 -9.11 24.94
CA ALA A 534 0.21 -10.46 24.40
C ALA A 534 -0.38 -10.47 22.98
N LEU A 535 -1.40 -9.66 22.72
CA LEU A 535 -1.99 -9.53 21.39
C LEU A 535 -1.05 -8.80 20.45
N ARG A 536 -0.36 -7.74 20.91
CA ARG A 536 0.53 -6.96 20.05
C ARG A 536 1.67 -7.78 19.42
N ARG A 537 2.13 -8.86 20.05
CA ARG A 537 3.18 -9.75 19.48
C ARG A 537 2.66 -10.68 18.38
N ARG A 538 1.34 -10.81 18.26
CA ARG A 538 0.65 -11.80 17.40
C ARG A 538 0.02 -11.18 16.16
N PHE A 539 0.05 -9.86 16.06
CA PHE A 539 -0.43 -9.10 14.92
C PHE A 539 0.70 -8.24 14.37
N SER A 540 0.78 -8.14 13.05
CA SER A 540 1.50 -7.08 12.36
C SER A 540 0.68 -5.79 12.44
N PHE A 541 1.32 -4.65 12.73
CA PHE A 541 0.66 -3.36 12.82
C PHE A 541 1.05 -2.49 11.64
N GLU A 542 0.06 -2.11 10.83
CA GLU A 542 0.24 -1.23 9.68
C GLU A 542 -0.46 0.10 9.93
N GLU A 543 0.33 1.16 9.97
CA GLU A 543 -0.16 2.50 10.20
C GLU A 543 -0.82 3.07 8.93
N MET A 544 -1.98 3.70 9.13
CA MET A 544 -2.76 4.40 8.12
C MET A 544 -2.83 5.89 8.49
N PRO A 545 -1.78 6.68 8.18
CA PRO A 545 -1.77 8.11 8.48
C PRO A 545 -2.72 8.89 7.56
N PRO A 546 -3.11 10.13 7.94
CA PRO A 546 -3.76 11.05 7.01
C PRO A 546 -2.89 11.27 5.76
N ARG A 547 -3.54 11.37 4.59
CA ARG A 547 -2.88 11.52 3.28
C ARG A 547 -3.56 12.65 2.50
N PRO A 548 -3.22 13.91 2.79
CA PRO A 548 -3.80 15.07 2.11
C PRO A 548 -3.62 15.02 0.59
N GLU A 549 -2.58 14.34 0.10
CA GLU A 549 -2.26 14.18 -1.32
C GLU A 549 -3.38 13.47 -2.09
N LEU A 550 -4.18 12.61 -1.43
CA LEU A 550 -5.33 11.94 -2.05
C LEU A 550 -6.46 12.92 -2.40
N ILE A 551 -6.58 14.01 -1.64
CA ILE A 551 -7.55 15.08 -1.92
C ILE A 551 -7.09 15.86 -3.15
N GLU A 552 -5.80 16.21 -3.22
CA GLU A 552 -5.19 16.90 -4.35
C GLU A 552 -5.33 16.09 -5.65
N GLN A 553 -5.04 14.78 -5.60
CA GLN A 553 -5.19 13.88 -6.73
C GLN A 553 -6.63 13.81 -7.24
N LYS A 554 -7.61 13.78 -6.33
CA LYS A 554 -9.03 13.76 -6.72
C LYS A 554 -9.47 15.08 -7.36
N ILE A 555 -9.08 16.22 -6.77
CA ILE A 555 -9.38 17.55 -7.34
C ILE A 555 -8.76 17.68 -8.73
N LEU A 556 -7.51 17.24 -8.88
CA LEU A 556 -6.80 17.27 -10.15
C LEU A 556 -7.47 16.36 -11.20
N LYS A 557 -7.87 15.14 -10.81
CA LYS A 557 -8.63 14.26 -11.70
C LYS A 557 -9.91 14.95 -12.19
N ASN A 558 -10.69 15.54 -11.29
CA ASN A 558 -11.91 16.26 -11.66
C ASN A 558 -11.62 17.43 -12.63
N TYR A 559 -10.53 18.17 -12.42
CA TYR A 559 -10.11 19.25 -13.31
C TYR A 559 -9.76 18.72 -14.71
N VAL A 560 -9.00 17.62 -14.79
CA VAL A 560 -8.63 17.01 -16.07
C VAL A 560 -9.86 16.52 -16.82
N ASP A 561 -10.77 15.83 -16.15
CA ASP A 561 -12.04 15.35 -16.72
C ASP A 561 -12.89 16.55 -17.26
N THR A 562 -12.85 17.69 -16.56
CA THR A 562 -13.53 18.94 -16.93
C THR A 562 -12.88 19.61 -18.15
N PHE A 563 -11.56 19.70 -18.19
CA PHE A 563 -10.79 20.28 -19.29
C PHE A 563 -11.03 19.53 -20.61
N VAL A 564 -11.10 18.20 -20.54
CA VAL A 564 -11.38 17.32 -21.69
C VAL A 564 -12.73 17.63 -22.33
N LYS A 565 -13.75 17.99 -21.54
CA LYS A 565 -15.10 18.29 -22.05
C LYS A 565 -15.16 19.57 -22.90
N TYR A 566 -14.24 20.53 -22.71
CA TYR A 566 -14.30 21.86 -23.32
C TYR A 566 -13.16 22.16 -24.28
N TYR A 567 -12.16 21.28 -24.41
CA TYR A 567 -11.04 21.46 -25.34
C TYR A 567 -11.47 21.44 -26.83
N ASP A 568 -12.71 21.00 -27.13
CA ASP A 568 -13.30 20.97 -28.48
C ASP A 568 -14.36 22.07 -28.73
N LEU A 569 -14.52 23.04 -27.82
CA LEU A 569 -15.39 24.21 -28.04
C LEU A 569 -14.52 25.41 -28.41
N ASP A 570 -14.79 26.02 -29.56
CA ASP A 570 -14.03 27.13 -30.15
C ASP A 570 -13.62 28.20 -29.11
N ASP A 571 -12.37 28.67 -29.23
CA ASP A 571 -11.61 29.60 -28.38
C ASP A 571 -12.27 30.98 -28.07
N GLU A 572 -13.54 31.20 -28.42
CA GLU A 572 -14.20 32.51 -28.32
C GLU A 572 -14.98 32.76 -27.00
N GLU A 573 -15.06 31.80 -26.08
CA GLU A 573 -15.61 32.07 -24.73
C GLU A 573 -14.49 32.44 -23.72
N GLU A 574 -14.41 33.75 -23.41
CA GLU A 574 -13.52 34.38 -22.40
C GLU A 574 -13.43 33.73 -20.98
N PRO A 575 -14.38 32.92 -20.47
CA PRO A 575 -14.27 32.37 -19.11
C PRO A 575 -13.11 31.37 -18.91
N TRP A 576 -12.66 30.66 -19.94
CA TRP A 576 -11.68 29.58 -19.78
C TRP A 576 -10.29 30.15 -19.48
N ALA A 577 -9.71 31.02 -20.31
CA ALA A 577 -8.35 31.52 -20.11
C ALA A 577 -8.10 32.05 -18.67
N THR A 578 -9.08 32.77 -18.11
CA THR A 578 -9.05 33.27 -16.73
C THR A 578 -9.11 32.14 -15.69
N TYR A 579 -9.91 31.10 -15.92
CA TYR A 579 -9.99 29.92 -15.06
C TYR A 579 -8.70 29.09 -15.09
N GLU A 580 -8.11 28.89 -16.27
CA GLU A 580 -6.83 28.18 -16.44
C GLU A 580 -5.72 28.88 -15.68
N GLU A 581 -5.63 30.21 -15.80
CA GLU A 581 -4.64 31.02 -15.07
C GLU A 581 -4.84 30.97 -13.55
N ASN A 582 -6.08 31.07 -13.07
CA ASN A 582 -6.38 30.99 -11.63
C ASN A 582 -6.06 29.60 -11.05
N PHE A 583 -6.42 28.52 -11.74
CA PHE A 583 -6.12 27.16 -11.30
C PHE A 583 -4.61 26.87 -11.39
N LYS A 584 -3.94 27.31 -12.48
CA LYS A 584 -2.47 27.26 -12.62
C LYS A 584 -1.79 28.03 -11.49
N SER A 585 -2.28 29.21 -11.12
CA SER A 585 -1.71 30.02 -10.03
C SER A 585 -1.84 29.30 -8.68
N LEU A 586 -3.02 28.75 -8.38
CA LEU A 586 -3.32 28.02 -7.14
C LEU A 586 -2.43 26.77 -6.96
N LEU A 587 -2.11 26.08 -8.06
CA LEU A 587 -1.22 24.91 -8.07
C LEU A 587 0.26 25.27 -8.13
N ASN A 588 0.62 26.40 -8.75
CA ASN A 588 1.99 26.91 -8.80
C ASN A 588 2.44 27.47 -7.44
N GLU A 589 1.55 28.14 -6.68
CA GLU A 589 1.85 28.66 -5.35
C GLU A 589 2.08 27.54 -4.30
N ASN A 590 1.50 26.34 -4.50
CA ASN A 590 1.55 25.22 -3.55
C ASN A 590 2.43 24.01 -3.96
N ARG A 591 3.38 24.19 -4.88
CA ARG A 591 4.44 23.22 -5.34
C ARG A 591 3.98 21.94 -6.07
N GLY A 592 4.46 21.79 -7.30
CA GLY A 592 5.14 20.57 -7.80
C GLY A 592 4.33 19.46 -8.48
N ILE A 593 2.99 19.53 -8.50
CA ILE A 593 2.17 18.44 -9.07
C ILE A 593 2.09 18.54 -10.61
N TYR A 594 2.02 19.76 -11.15
CA TYR A 594 1.94 19.99 -12.60
C TYR A 594 3.25 19.70 -13.34
N GLU A 595 4.42 19.88 -12.70
CA GLU A 595 5.70 19.58 -13.35
C GLU A 595 5.96 18.08 -13.53
N LYS A 596 5.24 17.21 -12.81
CA LYS A 596 5.39 15.75 -12.87
C LYS A 596 4.36 15.05 -13.76
N MET A 597 3.23 15.68 -14.04
CA MET A 597 2.19 15.08 -14.87
C MET A 597 2.48 15.40 -16.33
N SER A 598 3.14 14.47 -17.04
CA SER A 598 3.43 14.68 -18.46
C SER A 598 2.13 14.92 -19.23
N TYR A 599 2.18 15.76 -20.26
CA TYR A 599 1.07 15.95 -21.20
C TYR A 599 0.49 14.61 -21.73
N ASP A 600 1.32 13.56 -21.76
CA ASP A 600 0.95 12.19 -22.14
C ASP A 600 0.10 11.47 -21.06
N THR A 601 0.32 11.78 -19.78
CA THR A 601 -0.51 11.30 -18.65
C THR A 601 -1.87 11.97 -18.65
N LEU A 602 -1.90 13.28 -18.96
CA LEU A 602 -3.14 14.02 -19.22
C LEU A 602 -3.89 13.35 -20.37
N GLN A 603 -3.25 13.13 -21.53
CA GLN A 603 -3.86 12.44 -22.69
C GLN A 603 -4.36 11.02 -22.44
N LYS A 604 -3.75 10.27 -21.52
CA LYS A 604 -4.23 8.95 -21.12
C LYS A 604 -5.48 9.01 -20.24
N ALA A 605 -5.59 10.02 -19.37
CA ALA A 605 -6.82 10.28 -18.61
C ALA A 605 -8.00 10.70 -19.52
N ILE A 606 -7.72 11.44 -20.60
CA ILE A 606 -8.71 11.82 -21.64
C ILE A 606 -9.43 10.61 -22.26
N ARG A 607 -8.83 9.41 -22.23
CA ARG A 607 -9.36 8.23 -22.94
C ARG A 607 -10.29 7.33 -22.13
N ASN A 608 -10.39 7.50 -20.81
CA ASN A 608 -11.14 6.57 -19.95
C ASN A 608 -12.22 7.28 -19.11
N GLU A 609 -13.47 7.07 -19.55
CA GLU A 609 -14.78 7.25 -18.89
C GLU A 609 -15.18 8.62 -18.28
N PHE A 610 -16.30 9.13 -18.80
CA PHE A 610 -16.83 10.48 -18.65
C PHE A 610 -17.99 10.56 -17.64
N SER A 611 -18.13 11.69 -16.92
CA SER A 611 -19.42 12.07 -16.29
C SER A 611 -19.62 13.59 -16.26
N GLU A 612 -20.85 14.04 -16.60
CA GLU A 612 -21.29 15.46 -16.59
C GLU A 612 -21.18 16.12 -15.20
N GLU A 613 -21.25 15.32 -14.13
CA GLU A 613 -21.25 15.74 -12.72
C GLU A 613 -19.92 16.37 -12.28
N ASN A 614 -18.79 15.91 -12.85
CA ASN A 614 -17.45 16.38 -12.50
C ASN A 614 -17.18 17.83 -12.94
N TYR A 615 -17.83 18.30 -14.00
CA TYR A 615 -17.66 19.66 -14.53
C TYR A 615 -18.25 20.74 -13.61
N GLU A 616 -19.51 20.56 -13.21
CA GLU A 616 -20.20 21.54 -12.35
C GLU A 616 -19.44 21.72 -11.03
N ARG A 617 -18.87 20.64 -10.50
CA ARG A 617 -18.08 20.60 -9.28
C ARG A 617 -16.84 21.50 -9.28
N VAL A 618 -15.96 21.38 -10.29
CA VAL A 618 -14.73 22.20 -10.29
C VAL A 618 -15.02 23.67 -10.66
N TYR A 619 -16.06 23.90 -11.46
CA TYR A 619 -16.56 25.23 -11.79
C TYR A 619 -17.16 25.95 -10.58
N GLN A 620 -17.99 25.27 -9.76
CA GLN A 620 -18.59 25.87 -8.56
C GLN A 620 -17.51 26.25 -7.52
N LEU A 621 -16.57 25.34 -7.19
CA LEU A 621 -15.51 25.61 -6.20
C LEU A 621 -14.60 26.78 -6.56
N PHE A 622 -14.00 26.74 -7.75
CA PHE A 622 -12.84 27.58 -8.03
C PHE A 622 -13.19 28.79 -8.91
N VAL A 623 -14.22 28.69 -9.77
CA VAL A 623 -14.63 29.80 -10.65
C VAL A 623 -15.70 30.66 -10.00
N LYS A 624 -16.82 30.04 -9.60
CA LYS A 624 -17.99 30.78 -9.14
C LYS A 624 -17.80 31.35 -7.73
N GLU A 625 -17.19 30.56 -6.83
CA GLU A 625 -17.00 30.96 -5.43
C GLU A 625 -15.63 31.61 -5.14
N ARG A 626 -14.74 31.74 -6.14
CA ARG A 626 -13.40 32.35 -6.04
C ARG A 626 -12.57 31.81 -4.87
N ILE A 627 -12.56 30.50 -4.67
CA ILE A 627 -11.79 29.87 -3.60
C ILE A 627 -10.29 29.93 -3.91
N SER A 628 -9.52 30.48 -2.97
CA SER A 628 -8.06 30.72 -3.09
C SER A 628 -7.21 29.67 -2.37
N PHE A 629 -7.80 28.56 -1.92
CA PHE A 629 -7.12 27.53 -1.14
C PHE A 629 -7.56 26.10 -1.50
N LEU A 630 -6.72 25.10 -1.24
CA LEU A 630 -7.09 23.70 -1.38
C LEU A 630 -7.58 23.12 -0.04
N PRO A 631 -8.64 22.28 -0.03
CA PRO A 631 -9.05 21.56 1.18
C PRO A 631 -7.93 20.70 1.80
N ALA A 632 -6.98 20.23 0.97
CA ALA A 632 -5.79 19.53 1.43
C ALA A 632 -4.89 20.40 2.33
N ASP A 633 -4.76 21.70 2.05
CA ASP A 633 -3.94 22.61 2.84
C ASP A 633 -4.56 22.89 4.21
N ILE A 634 -5.89 23.01 4.24
CA ILE A 634 -6.66 23.09 5.48
C ILE A 634 -6.37 21.86 6.34
N LEU A 635 -6.49 20.66 5.76
CA LEU A 635 -6.24 19.41 6.47
C LEU A 635 -4.79 19.33 7.03
N LYS A 636 -3.78 19.67 6.21
CA LYS A 636 -2.38 19.71 6.63
C LYS A 636 -2.20 20.64 7.84
N LEU A 637 -2.78 21.84 7.77
CA LEU A 637 -2.63 22.83 8.84
C LEU A 637 -3.35 22.43 10.13
N LEU A 638 -4.58 21.91 10.02
CA LEU A 638 -5.33 21.39 11.16
C LEU A 638 -4.55 20.25 11.84
N ASN A 639 -4.06 19.28 11.07
CA ASN A 639 -3.31 18.13 11.61
C ASN A 639 -2.00 18.55 12.28
N LYS A 640 -1.28 19.50 11.69
CA LYS A 640 -0.08 20.07 12.31
C LYS A 640 -0.37 20.70 13.68
N ARG A 641 -1.49 21.44 13.80
CA ARG A 641 -1.90 22.07 15.07
C ARG A 641 -2.38 21.04 16.09
N ILE A 642 -3.15 20.04 15.66
CA ILE A 642 -3.62 18.95 16.52
C ILE A 642 -2.45 18.13 17.07
N GLU A 643 -1.49 17.78 16.23
CA GLU A 643 -0.29 17.02 16.63
C GLU A 643 0.52 17.74 17.70
N ILE A 644 0.66 19.06 17.60
CA ILE A 644 1.34 19.88 18.61
C ILE A 644 0.55 19.94 19.93
N LEU A 645 -0.77 19.99 19.87
CA LEU A 645 -1.62 20.20 21.04
C LEU A 645 -2.02 18.90 21.77
N ILE A 646 -2.03 17.78 21.05
CA ILE A 646 -2.40 16.45 21.54
C ILE A 646 -1.30 15.44 21.16
N ASP A 647 -1.39 14.83 19.98
CA ASP A 647 -0.47 13.84 19.43
C ASP A 647 -0.84 13.51 17.96
N SER A 648 -0.06 12.63 17.32
CA SER A 648 -0.30 12.17 15.94
C SER A 648 -1.53 11.26 15.78
N ASP A 649 -1.96 10.58 16.84
CA ASP A 649 -3.07 9.62 16.81
C ASP A 649 -4.45 10.31 16.74
N HIS A 650 -4.53 11.59 17.14
CA HIS A 650 -5.74 12.40 17.05
C HIS A 650 -5.83 13.21 15.75
N GLN A 651 -4.94 13.04 14.79
CA GLN A 651 -5.05 13.76 13.51
C GLN A 651 -6.39 13.46 12.79
N ILE A 652 -6.80 14.36 11.90
CA ILE A 652 -8.00 14.22 11.09
C ILE A 652 -7.63 13.48 9.80
N GLY A 653 -8.39 12.45 9.46
CA GLY A 653 -8.19 11.70 8.23
C GLY A 653 -8.70 12.42 6.97
N HIS A 654 -8.14 12.03 5.83
CA HIS A 654 -8.44 12.64 4.53
C HIS A 654 -9.88 12.34 4.03
N SER A 655 -10.54 11.29 4.52
CA SER A 655 -11.90 10.91 4.07
C SER A 655 -12.95 11.99 4.35
N TYR A 656 -12.74 12.83 5.38
CA TYR A 656 -13.63 13.94 5.69
C TYR A 656 -13.65 14.99 4.57
N PHE A 657 -12.52 15.17 3.87
CA PHE A 657 -12.31 16.21 2.87
C PHE A 657 -12.39 15.68 1.43
N ILE A 658 -12.26 14.37 1.20
CA ILE A 658 -12.31 13.75 -0.13
C ILE A 658 -13.58 14.09 -0.92
N SER A 659 -14.72 14.20 -0.26
CA SER A 659 -16.00 14.39 -0.95
C SER A 659 -16.40 15.85 -1.12
N ILE A 660 -15.58 16.81 -0.72
CA ILE A 660 -15.95 18.23 -0.78
C ILE A 660 -16.03 18.69 -2.23
N GLU A 661 -17.14 19.35 -2.58
CA GLU A 661 -17.47 19.79 -3.94
C GLU A 661 -17.69 21.29 -4.09
N ASP A 662 -17.90 22.02 -3.00
CA ASP A 662 -18.07 23.48 -2.94
C ASP A 662 -17.80 24.02 -1.50
N ILE A 663 -17.90 25.34 -1.28
CA ILE A 663 -17.75 25.93 0.06
C ILE A 663 -18.85 25.48 1.01
N SER A 664 -20.04 25.15 0.50
CA SER A 664 -21.18 24.70 1.30
C SER A 664 -20.91 23.33 1.90
N ASP A 665 -20.32 22.42 1.13
CA ASP A 665 -19.84 21.11 1.57
C ASP A 665 -18.71 21.22 2.58
N LEU A 666 -17.77 22.14 2.36
CA LEU A 666 -16.70 22.40 3.33
C LEU A 666 -17.28 22.93 4.64
N LYS A 667 -18.23 23.88 4.58
CA LYS A 667 -18.95 24.40 5.74
C LYS A 667 -19.73 23.31 6.46
N HIS A 668 -20.44 22.47 5.73
CA HIS A 668 -21.19 21.34 6.25
C HIS A 668 -20.26 20.32 6.93
N THR A 669 -19.11 20.04 6.32
CA THR A 669 -18.06 19.17 6.88
C THR A 669 -17.50 19.74 8.16
N PHE A 670 -17.20 21.05 8.19
CA PHE A 670 -16.75 21.72 9.41
C PHE A 670 -17.80 21.63 10.52
N HIS A 671 -19.04 21.99 10.23
CA HIS A 671 -20.13 22.01 11.22
C HIS A 671 -20.46 20.63 11.78
N ASN A 672 -20.59 19.61 10.91
CA ASN A 672 -21.11 18.30 11.31
C ASN A 672 -20.04 17.26 11.63
N LYS A 673 -18.79 17.47 11.20
CA LYS A 673 -17.73 16.46 11.35
C LYS A 673 -16.51 17.02 12.10
N ILE A 674 -15.93 18.12 11.63
CA ILE A 674 -14.68 18.64 12.21
C ILE A 674 -14.89 19.25 13.59
N ILE A 675 -15.87 20.15 13.76
CA ILE A 675 -16.13 20.78 15.06
C ILE A 675 -16.52 19.77 16.14
N PRO A 676 -17.48 18.84 15.91
CA PRO A 676 -17.80 17.83 16.91
C PRO A 676 -16.58 16.97 17.31
N LEU A 677 -15.75 16.59 16.33
CA LEU A 677 -14.52 15.83 16.59
C LEU A 677 -13.53 16.64 17.45
N LEU A 678 -13.33 17.91 17.15
CA LEU A 678 -12.47 18.79 17.97
C LEU A 678 -13.05 19.02 19.38
N GLN A 679 -14.37 19.09 19.52
CA GLN A 679 -15.03 19.18 20.83
C GLN A 679 -14.84 17.91 21.66
N GLU A 680 -14.77 16.75 21.02
CA GLU A 680 -14.43 15.48 21.68
C GLU A 680 -12.96 15.46 22.10
N TYR A 681 -12.05 15.86 21.21
CA TYR A 681 -10.61 15.91 21.50
C TYR A 681 -10.24 16.91 22.61
N PHE A 682 -10.88 18.08 22.60
CA PHE A 682 -10.63 19.18 23.52
C PHE A 682 -11.84 19.43 24.41
N TYR A 683 -12.27 18.40 25.14
CA TYR A 683 -13.47 18.42 25.98
C TYR A 683 -13.50 19.64 26.94
N GLY A 684 -14.40 20.59 26.66
CA GLY A 684 -14.57 21.82 27.44
C GLY A 684 -13.49 22.90 27.24
N ASP A 685 -12.48 22.67 26.39
CA ASP A 685 -11.36 23.60 26.16
C ASP A 685 -11.48 24.30 24.79
N TYR A 686 -12.41 25.26 24.73
CA TYR A 686 -12.64 26.07 23.52
C TYR A 686 -11.44 26.92 23.10
N GLY A 687 -10.53 27.23 24.03
CA GLY A 687 -9.28 27.93 23.71
C GLY A 687 -8.39 27.09 22.79
N LYS A 688 -8.19 25.81 23.12
CA LYS A 688 -7.44 24.88 22.25
C LYS A 688 -8.12 24.62 20.92
N ILE A 689 -9.45 24.51 20.90
CA ILE A 689 -10.19 24.43 19.63
C ILE A 689 -9.90 25.68 18.78
N GLY A 690 -9.92 26.88 19.38
CA GLY A 690 -9.53 28.13 18.75
C GLY A 690 -8.09 28.13 18.23
N CYS A 691 -7.13 27.55 18.96
CA CYS A 691 -5.76 27.38 18.47
C CYS A 691 -5.68 26.49 17.22
N VAL A 692 -6.60 25.52 17.06
CA VAL A 692 -6.65 24.63 15.89
C VAL A 692 -7.29 25.32 14.68
N ILE A 693 -8.49 25.89 14.83
CA ILE A 693 -9.27 26.42 13.70
C ILE A 693 -9.15 27.93 13.49
N GLY A 694 -8.52 28.66 14.41
CA GLY A 694 -8.33 30.10 14.33
C GLY A 694 -9.50 30.94 14.83
N THR A 695 -9.24 32.24 14.98
CA THR A 695 -10.15 33.23 15.59
C THR A 695 -11.39 33.54 14.76
N GLY A 696 -11.34 33.32 13.44
CA GLY A 696 -12.48 33.54 12.54
C GLY A 696 -13.76 32.81 12.95
N PHE A 697 -13.62 31.67 13.64
CA PHE A 697 -14.71 30.82 14.11
C PHE A 697 -15.18 31.12 15.53
N PHE A 698 -14.59 32.08 16.22
CA PHE A 698 -14.91 32.41 17.60
C PHE A 698 -15.38 33.86 17.76
N ASP A 699 -16.32 34.06 18.66
CA ASP A 699 -16.58 35.36 19.28
C ASP A 699 -15.78 35.41 20.58
N ILE A 700 -14.95 36.44 20.73
CA ILE A 700 -14.31 36.75 22.00
C ILE A 700 -15.35 37.50 22.82
N ILE A 701 -15.85 36.87 23.88
CA ILE A 701 -16.72 37.54 24.82
C ILE A 701 -15.80 38.29 25.79
N GLU A 702 -15.56 39.56 25.50
CA GLU A 702 -15.13 40.51 26.51
C GLU A 702 -16.30 40.74 27.46
N ASP A 703 -16.46 39.88 28.46
CA ASP A 703 -17.40 40.21 29.53
C ASP A 703 -16.81 41.42 30.28
N GLU A 704 -17.41 42.61 30.12
CA GLU A 704 -17.33 43.63 31.17
C GLU A 704 -18.06 43.10 32.40
N ILE A 705 -17.45 42.17 33.14
CA ILE A 705 -17.97 41.72 34.43
C ILE A 705 -17.80 42.89 35.41
N LYS A 706 -18.80 43.78 35.48
CA LYS A 706 -18.80 44.91 36.42
C LYS A 706 -18.88 44.48 37.89
N ILE A 707 -19.30 43.24 38.16
CA ILE A 707 -19.50 42.69 39.50
C ILE A 707 -19.10 41.21 39.50
N ASN A 708 -18.11 40.82 40.33
CA ASN A 708 -17.72 39.42 40.51
C ASN A 708 -18.92 38.59 41.03
N PRO A 709 -19.41 37.57 40.28
CA PRO A 709 -20.54 36.75 40.70
C PRO A 709 -20.18 35.70 41.77
N PHE A 710 -18.89 35.48 42.05
CA PHE A 710 -18.44 34.51 43.04
C PHE A 710 -18.50 35.08 44.46
N PRO A 711 -19.04 34.34 45.45
CA PRO A 711 -18.97 34.76 46.84
C PRO A 711 -17.52 34.71 47.35
N LYS A 712 -17.14 35.63 48.24
CA LYS A 712 -15.85 35.57 48.93
C LYS A 712 -15.74 34.27 49.72
N PHE A 713 -14.68 33.49 49.48
CA PHE A 713 -14.46 32.19 50.12
C PHE A 713 -13.09 32.16 50.80
N GLY A 714 -13.04 32.48 52.09
CA GLY A 714 -11.79 32.54 52.85
C GLY A 714 -10.74 33.46 52.19
N ASN A 715 -9.51 32.96 52.05
CA ASN A 715 -8.39 33.64 51.37
C ASN A 715 -8.24 33.20 49.90
N TYR A 716 -9.24 32.54 49.31
CA TYR A 716 -9.18 32.09 47.93
C TYR A 716 -9.40 33.27 46.97
N ASP A 717 -8.48 33.47 46.04
CA ASP A 717 -8.54 34.53 45.05
C ASP A 717 -9.54 34.18 43.94
N VAL A 718 -10.80 34.54 44.18
CA VAL A 718 -11.91 34.35 43.23
C VAL A 718 -11.89 35.36 42.08
N ASP A 719 -11.08 36.41 42.16
CA ASP A 719 -10.93 37.39 41.08
C ASP A 719 -10.10 36.81 39.93
N SER A 720 -9.19 35.87 40.21
CA SER A 720 -8.42 35.09 39.22
C SER A 720 -9.28 34.30 38.22
N PHE A 721 -10.55 34.01 38.55
CA PHE A 721 -11.49 33.33 37.64
C PHE A 721 -12.07 34.26 36.58
N LEU A 722 -12.02 35.58 36.79
CA LEU A 722 -12.53 36.60 35.87
C LEU A 722 -11.52 37.01 34.80
N GLU A 723 -10.23 36.73 35.01
CA GLU A 723 -9.15 37.10 34.10
C GLU A 723 -9.04 36.19 32.85
N LYS A 724 -9.83 35.11 32.77
CA LYS A 724 -9.78 34.18 31.64
C LYS A 724 -10.75 34.63 30.53
N PRO A 725 -10.27 34.89 29.31
CA PRO A 725 -11.15 35.21 28.19
C PRO A 725 -12.12 34.04 27.93
N LYS A 726 -13.40 34.34 27.75
CA LYS A 726 -14.42 33.36 27.38
C LYS A 726 -14.54 33.31 25.86
N TYR A 727 -14.24 32.15 25.30
CA TYR A 727 -14.39 31.89 23.86
C TYR A 727 -15.76 31.27 23.60
N LYS A 728 -16.52 31.85 22.67
CA LYS A 728 -17.77 31.27 22.20
C LYS A 728 -17.63 30.88 20.74
N LEU A 729 -17.75 29.59 20.44
CA LEU A 729 -17.72 29.10 19.06
C LEU A 729 -18.95 29.62 18.31
N LYS A 730 -18.72 30.22 17.14
CA LYS A 730 -19.79 30.65 16.23
C LYS A 730 -20.56 29.43 15.73
N ASN A 731 -21.86 29.59 15.50
CA ASN A 731 -22.66 28.54 14.88
C ASN A 731 -22.34 28.48 13.38
N ILE A 732 -21.42 27.59 12.98
CA ILE A 732 -20.98 27.43 11.59
C ILE A 732 -22.15 27.15 10.64
N GLY A 733 -23.16 26.40 11.08
CA GLY A 733 -24.35 26.09 10.26
C GLY A 733 -25.20 27.32 9.92
N LYS A 734 -25.08 28.40 10.72
CA LYS A 734 -25.76 29.68 10.48
C LYS A 734 -24.90 30.71 9.74
N MET A 735 -23.60 30.46 9.57
CA MET A 735 -22.73 31.36 8.81
C MET A 735 -23.11 31.36 7.33
N THR A 736 -23.07 32.53 6.71
CA THR A 736 -23.13 32.62 5.25
C THR A 736 -21.87 32.00 4.63
N ASN A 737 -21.92 31.66 3.33
CA ASN A 737 -20.75 31.11 2.65
C ASN A 737 -19.58 32.11 2.65
N ASP A 738 -19.87 33.41 2.52
CA ASP A 738 -18.87 34.49 2.58
C ASP A 738 -18.23 34.61 3.97
N GLU A 739 -19.03 34.59 5.04
CA GLU A 739 -18.52 34.62 6.41
C GLU A 739 -17.62 33.42 6.71
N PHE A 740 -18.03 32.23 6.24
CA PHE A 740 -17.25 31.01 6.40
C PHE A 740 -15.95 31.07 5.59
N TYR A 741 -16.02 31.56 4.35
CA TYR A 741 -14.84 31.77 3.50
C TYR A 741 -13.83 32.72 4.15
N ILE A 742 -14.29 33.82 4.74
CA ILE A 742 -13.43 34.76 5.47
C ILE A 742 -12.77 34.05 6.66
N ALA A 743 -13.53 33.25 7.42
CA ALA A 743 -12.99 32.51 8.56
C ALA A 743 -11.91 31.48 8.15
N ILE A 744 -12.08 30.78 7.02
CA ILE A 744 -11.06 29.87 6.48
C ILE A 744 -9.82 30.63 6.00
N ASN A 745 -9.97 31.78 5.36
CA ASN A 745 -8.82 32.61 4.98
C ASN A 745 -8.03 33.08 6.20
N LEU A 746 -8.71 33.45 7.29
CA LEU A 746 -8.06 33.77 8.56
C LEU A 746 -7.36 32.55 9.17
N LEU A 747 -7.95 31.36 9.04
CA LEU A 747 -7.33 30.10 9.50
C LEU A 747 -5.98 29.84 8.79
N LEU A 748 -5.92 30.11 7.47
CA LEU A 748 -4.77 29.84 6.61
C LEU A 748 -3.69 30.93 6.66
N LYS A 749 -4.04 32.16 7.04
CA LYS A 749 -3.07 33.22 7.31
C LYS A 749 -2.31 32.88 8.59
N VAL A 750 -1.05 32.51 8.45
CA VAL A 750 -0.13 32.40 9.59
C VAL A 750 0.31 33.83 9.92
N GLU A 751 -0.22 34.38 11.02
CA GLU A 751 0.31 35.62 11.63
C GLU A 751 1.67 35.39 12.29
#